data_AF-A0A444XRG8-F1
#
_entry.id   AF-A0A444XRG8-F1
#
_cell.length_a   1.000
_cell.length_b   1.000
_cell.length_c   1.000
_cell.angle_alpha   90.00
_cell.angle_beta   90.00
_cell.angle_gamma   90.00
#
_symmetry.space_group_name_H-M   'P 1'
#
loop_
_entity.id
_entity.type
_entity.pdbx_description
1 polymer ?
#
loop_
_entity_poly.entity_id
_entity_poly.type
_entity_poly.pdbx_seq_one_letter_code
_entity_poly.pdbx_strand_id
1 'polypeptide(L)'
;MKHNLKSIAEHGKRVFNQNQRIIHLGKLGQVEDAVTVFETMPHKNLVTYNSMVSVFAKNGRISDARKLFDKMPHRNLVSWNTMIAGYVHNNMVEEAAHLFDTMPGRDNFSWALMITCYSRYAKKGHFREAEEVFERTPVKDLVSYNSMLAGYTQNGKMHQALQFFERMTNKNAVSWNLMIAGFVNCGDPSSAWQLFEKIPNPSAVSWVTMLCGFARHGKLMEARKLFDSMPDKNMVSWNAMIAAYVQDLQIGEAVKLFKEMPDKDSVSWTTIINGYIRVGKLNEARKIYNQMPCKDMAAQTALLSGLIQNGRIDEAGQMFSRIHVRDAVCWNSMISGYSQSGRMEEAYNLFRQMPIKNAVSWNTMISGYAQAGKMDRAAEIFHSMEGRNIISWNSLIAGFLQNSLYLDALKSFVIMGQEEKKPDQSTFACALSACANLAALQLGKQLHEYILKSGYVNDIFVSNALIAMYAKCGRVQKAEQVFRDIWRADLISWNSLISGYALNGLANEAFKAFEQMLSEGIAPDEFTFMGMLSTCSHAGLALKGLALFKCMVEEFSIEPLAEHYSCLVDLLGRVGRFEEAFNVVRGMKVKANAGLWGSLLAASRVHKNLELGRVAAKMLLELEPANASNYVTLSNMLAEAGRWKEVERLRVLMREKQATKLPGCSWIEIQNQIQSFISDDPSKSRAENIPFILNSLTEHIRDKCISDMNQSLEFYDWRYQNTKCPNIQMSCVNAMSL
;
A
#
# COMPACT_ATOMS: atom_id res chain seq x y z
N MET A 1 -24.20 47.58 44.50
CA MET A 1 -24.71 46.42 43.71
C MET A 1 -24.42 46.50 42.21
N LYS A 2 -24.77 47.58 41.48
CA LYS A 2 -24.52 47.68 40.01
C LYS A 2 -23.04 47.58 39.58
N HIS A 3 -22.10 48.05 40.41
CA HIS A 3 -20.65 47.99 40.13
C HIS A 3 -20.07 46.57 40.25
N ASN A 4 -20.54 45.77 41.21
CA ASN A 4 -20.14 44.36 41.37
C ASN A 4 -20.70 43.48 40.26
N LEU A 5 -21.91 43.75 39.78
CA LEU A 5 -22.51 43.01 38.65
C LEU A 5 -21.76 43.26 37.33
N LYS A 6 -21.27 44.48 37.08
CA LYS A 6 -20.42 44.78 35.91
C LYS A 6 -19.07 44.05 35.96
N SER A 7 -18.40 44.06 37.12
CA SER A 7 -17.11 43.38 37.30
C SER A 7 -17.22 41.85 37.14
N ILE A 8 -18.28 41.24 37.67
CA ILE A 8 -18.55 39.80 37.49
C ILE A 8 -18.85 39.46 36.02
N ALA A 9 -19.59 40.30 35.31
CA ALA A 9 -19.90 40.11 33.89
C ALA A 9 -18.66 40.23 32.99
N GLU A 10 -17.78 41.21 33.25
CA GLU A 10 -16.51 41.37 32.53
C GLU A 10 -15.56 40.20 32.80
N HIS A 11 -15.51 39.70 34.04
CA HIS A 11 -14.73 38.53 34.40
C HIS A 11 -15.23 37.27 33.68
N GLY A 12 -16.55 37.03 33.68
CA GLY A 12 -17.16 35.91 32.96
C GLY A 12 -16.92 35.96 31.45
N LYS A 13 -17.00 37.16 30.85
CA LYS A 13 -16.71 37.37 29.41
C LYS A 13 -15.25 37.07 29.08
N ARG A 14 -14.32 37.43 29.97
CA ARG A 14 -12.88 37.13 29.80
C ARG A 14 -12.60 35.63 29.86
N VAL A 15 -13.17 34.90 30.83
CA VAL A 15 -13.04 33.44 30.93
C VAL A 15 -13.66 32.75 29.71
N PHE A 16 -14.82 33.20 29.24
CA PHE A 16 -15.45 32.69 28.03
C PHE A 16 -14.58 32.85 26.78
N ASN A 17 -14.01 34.04 26.56
CA ASN A 17 -13.14 34.29 25.41
C ASN A 17 -11.87 33.44 25.45
N GLN A 18 -11.28 33.23 26.62
CA GLN A 18 -10.11 32.34 26.75
C GLN A 18 -10.48 30.87 26.52
N ASN A 19 -11.66 30.42 26.97
CA ASN A 19 -12.15 29.06 26.66
C ASN A 19 -12.35 28.87 25.15
N GLN A 20 -12.90 29.86 24.44
CA GLN A 20 -13.00 29.82 22.96
C GLN A 20 -11.62 29.76 22.30
N ARG A 21 -10.64 30.50 22.84
CA ARG A 21 -9.25 30.47 22.35
C ARG A 21 -8.61 29.10 22.55
N ILE A 22 -8.76 28.48 23.72
CA ILE A 22 -8.28 27.11 24.01
C ILE A 22 -8.88 26.12 23.00
N ILE A 23 -10.19 26.18 22.76
CA ILE A 23 -10.87 25.30 21.80
C ILE A 23 -10.36 25.55 20.38
N HIS A 24 -10.15 26.81 20.00
CA HIS A 24 -9.66 27.17 18.67
C HIS A 24 -8.24 26.64 18.42
N LEU A 25 -7.31 26.88 19.36
CA LEU A 25 -5.94 26.34 19.30
C LEU A 25 -5.93 24.82 19.25
N GLY A 26 -6.81 24.17 20.03
CA GLY A 26 -6.99 22.73 19.99
C GLY A 26 -7.50 22.20 18.64
N LYS A 27 -8.33 22.95 17.90
CA LYS A 27 -8.76 22.59 16.53
C LYS A 27 -7.62 22.72 15.51
N LEU A 28 -6.67 23.61 15.75
CA LEU A 28 -5.48 23.80 14.91
C LEU A 28 -4.35 22.81 15.22
N GLY A 29 -4.52 21.93 16.23
CA GLY A 29 -3.48 21.00 16.68
C GLY A 29 -2.38 21.66 17.54
N GLN A 30 -2.52 22.95 17.87
CA GLN A 30 -1.58 23.71 18.69
C GLN A 30 -1.85 23.47 20.19
N VAL A 31 -1.62 22.24 20.64
CA VAL A 31 -1.97 21.84 22.01
C VAL A 31 -1.12 22.57 23.06
N GLU A 32 0.16 22.79 22.83
CA GLU A 32 1.04 23.48 23.80
C GLU A 32 0.67 24.96 23.99
N ASP A 33 0.24 25.64 22.93
CA ASP A 33 -0.27 27.00 23.04
C ASP A 33 -1.59 27.03 23.84
N ALA A 34 -2.43 26.01 23.66
CA ALA A 34 -3.65 25.86 24.45
C ALA A 34 -3.34 25.59 25.93
N VAL A 35 -2.30 24.78 26.22
CA VAL A 35 -1.79 24.55 27.59
C VAL A 35 -1.32 25.86 28.20
N THR A 36 -0.53 26.64 27.47
CA THR A 36 -0.02 27.93 27.93
C THR A 36 -1.16 28.90 28.27
N VAL A 37 -2.18 28.99 27.40
CA VAL A 37 -3.38 29.79 27.66
C VAL A 37 -4.11 29.26 28.90
N PHE A 38 -4.26 27.95 29.04
CA PHE A 38 -4.90 27.35 30.20
C PHE A 38 -4.15 27.67 31.50
N GLU A 39 -2.83 27.46 31.54
CA GLU A 39 -2.01 27.68 32.73
C GLU A 39 -2.01 29.15 33.17
N THR A 40 -1.89 30.09 32.22
CA THR A 40 -1.88 31.54 32.47
C THR A 40 -3.23 32.12 32.91
N MET A 41 -4.33 31.35 32.87
CA MET A 41 -5.63 31.83 33.36
C MET A 41 -5.64 31.94 34.90
N PRO A 42 -5.92 33.14 35.47
CA PRO A 42 -5.92 33.36 36.91
C PRO A 42 -7.09 32.69 37.63
N HIS A 43 -8.22 32.52 36.94
CA HIS A 43 -9.38 31.79 37.45
C HIS A 43 -9.85 30.77 36.41
N LYS A 44 -9.95 29.51 36.83
CA LYS A 44 -10.38 28.37 36.01
C LYS A 44 -11.68 27.84 36.58
N ASN A 45 -12.70 27.69 35.74
CA ASN A 45 -13.97 27.06 36.13
C ASN A 45 -14.10 25.68 35.48
N LEU A 46 -15.15 24.92 35.83
CA LEU A 46 -15.39 23.58 35.28
C LEU A 46 -15.42 23.56 33.74
N VAL A 47 -15.95 24.61 33.10
CA VAL A 47 -15.99 24.72 31.64
C VAL A 47 -14.58 24.82 31.05
N THR A 48 -13.69 25.58 31.69
CA THR A 48 -12.27 25.69 31.29
C THR A 48 -11.57 24.34 31.37
N TYR A 49 -11.73 23.61 32.47
CA TYR A 49 -11.17 22.25 32.62
C TYR A 49 -11.75 21.28 31.59
N ASN A 50 -13.08 21.24 31.41
CA ASN A 50 -13.72 20.36 30.43
C ASN A 50 -13.27 20.68 28.99
N SER A 51 -13.12 21.97 28.66
CA SER A 51 -12.61 22.39 27.35
C SER A 51 -11.20 21.86 27.11
N MET A 52 -10.32 21.96 28.11
CA MET A 52 -8.94 21.49 28.01
C MET A 52 -8.84 19.95 27.95
N VAL A 53 -9.64 19.23 28.75
CA VAL A 53 -9.76 17.77 28.66
C VAL A 53 -10.20 17.34 27.25
N SER A 54 -11.20 18.03 26.67
CA SER A 54 -11.63 17.76 25.29
C SER A 54 -10.54 18.06 24.27
N VAL A 55 -9.73 19.11 24.46
CA VAL A 55 -8.62 19.46 23.55
C VAL A 55 -7.54 18.38 23.57
N PHE A 56 -7.12 17.93 24.76
CA PHE A 56 -6.16 16.84 24.88
C PHE A 56 -6.67 15.56 24.24
N ALA A 57 -7.92 15.16 24.53
CA ALA A 57 -8.49 13.93 24.01
C ALA A 57 -8.64 13.95 22.47
N LYS A 58 -9.07 15.07 21.86
CA LYS A 58 -9.21 15.18 20.40
C LYS A 58 -7.88 15.18 19.64
N ASN A 59 -6.78 15.48 20.33
CA ASN A 59 -5.43 15.50 19.76
C ASN A 59 -4.60 14.27 20.16
N GLY A 60 -5.23 13.17 20.59
CA GLY A 60 -4.55 11.90 20.91
C GLY A 60 -3.79 11.87 22.24
N ARG A 61 -3.77 12.96 23.02
CA ARG A 61 -3.09 13.06 24.33
C ARG A 61 -4.00 12.63 25.48
N ILE A 62 -4.53 11.41 25.38
CA ILE A 62 -5.55 10.92 26.33
C ILE A 62 -5.00 10.75 27.75
N SER A 63 -3.71 10.44 27.90
CA SER A 63 -3.05 10.33 29.21
C SER A 63 -3.01 11.66 29.95
N ASP A 64 -2.75 12.77 29.24
CA ASP A 64 -2.74 14.10 29.81
C ASP A 64 -4.16 14.61 30.08
N ALA A 65 -5.12 14.27 29.20
CA ALA A 65 -6.53 14.48 29.46
C ALA A 65 -6.96 13.80 30.77
N ARG A 66 -6.52 12.55 30.99
CA ARG A 66 -6.83 11.79 32.20
C ARG A 66 -6.20 12.40 33.44
N LYS A 67 -4.91 12.74 33.38
CA LYS A 67 -4.21 13.43 34.49
C LYS A 67 -4.91 14.75 34.85
N LEU A 68 -5.34 15.52 33.86
CA LEU A 68 -6.04 16.77 34.10
C LEU A 68 -7.42 16.53 34.73
N PHE A 69 -8.15 15.54 34.23
CA PHE A 69 -9.44 15.10 34.80
C PHE A 69 -9.29 14.68 36.27
N ASP A 70 -8.25 13.93 36.61
CA ASP A 70 -7.95 13.48 37.98
C ASP A 70 -7.51 14.62 38.91
N LYS A 71 -6.95 15.71 38.36
CA LYS A 71 -6.60 16.94 39.09
C LYS A 71 -7.75 17.96 39.24
N MET A 72 -8.92 17.71 38.65
CA MET A 72 -10.05 18.64 38.76
C MET A 72 -10.53 18.79 40.22
N PRO A 73 -10.66 20.02 40.77
CA PRO A 73 -11.07 20.25 42.16
C PRO A 73 -12.48 19.73 42.46
N HIS A 74 -13.39 19.88 41.50
CA HIS A 74 -14.75 19.38 41.54
C HIS A 74 -15.09 18.79 40.17
N ARG A 75 -16.01 17.82 40.13
CA ARG A 75 -16.49 17.19 38.89
C ARG A 75 -17.99 17.14 38.89
N ASN A 76 -18.61 17.56 37.79
CA ASN A 76 -20.02 17.36 37.53
C ASN A 76 -20.21 16.35 36.39
N LEU A 77 -21.47 15.97 36.08
CA LEU A 77 -21.77 15.01 35.02
C LEU A 77 -21.12 15.37 33.67
N VAL A 78 -21.05 16.67 33.34
CA VAL A 78 -20.39 17.16 32.11
C VAL A 78 -18.90 16.83 32.09
N SER A 79 -18.19 16.96 33.22
CA SER A 79 -16.77 16.60 33.32
C SER A 79 -16.55 15.10 33.06
N TRP A 80 -17.35 14.24 33.69
CA TRP A 80 -17.29 12.79 33.49
C TRP A 80 -17.62 12.41 32.04
N ASN A 81 -18.71 12.95 31.50
CA ASN A 81 -19.14 12.73 30.12
C ASN A 81 -18.09 13.21 29.09
N THR A 82 -17.39 14.32 29.39
CA THR A 82 -16.31 14.84 28.53
C THR A 82 -15.12 13.87 28.48
N MET A 83 -14.73 13.29 29.63
CA MET A 83 -13.64 12.32 29.67
C MET A 83 -14.02 11.00 29.01
N ILE A 84 -15.24 10.49 29.26
CA ILE A 84 -15.78 9.30 28.59
C ILE A 84 -15.80 9.51 27.07
N ALA A 85 -16.33 10.64 26.59
CA ALA A 85 -16.29 10.97 25.16
C ALA A 85 -14.86 11.04 24.60
N GLY A 86 -13.89 11.47 25.42
CA GLY A 86 -12.47 11.43 25.07
C GLY A 86 -11.93 10.03 24.88
N TYR A 87 -12.23 9.10 25.80
CA TYR A 87 -11.87 7.68 25.65
C TYR A 87 -12.56 7.04 24.44
N VAL A 88 -13.85 7.32 24.22
CA VAL A 88 -14.61 6.87 23.04
C VAL A 88 -13.97 7.35 21.75
N HIS A 89 -13.48 8.58 21.68
CA HIS A 89 -12.81 9.13 20.51
C HIS A 89 -11.47 8.45 20.20
N ASN A 90 -10.76 8.00 21.24
CA ASN A 90 -9.46 7.32 21.13
C ASN A 90 -9.57 5.79 21.13
N ASN A 91 -10.78 5.24 20.97
CA ASN A 91 -11.06 3.79 20.94
C ASN A 91 -10.62 3.03 22.22
N MET A 92 -10.67 3.67 23.40
CA MET A 92 -10.34 3.10 24.70
C MET A 92 -11.61 2.69 25.46
N VAL A 93 -12.20 1.55 25.08
CA VAL A 93 -13.54 1.14 25.54
C VAL A 93 -13.55 0.64 26.97
N GLU A 94 -12.54 -0.13 27.39
CA GLU A 94 -12.45 -0.67 28.74
C GLU A 94 -12.29 0.45 29.78
N GLU A 95 -11.47 1.43 29.47
CA GLU A 95 -11.25 2.61 30.31
C GLU A 95 -12.49 3.51 30.36
N ALA A 96 -13.22 3.64 29.24
CA ALA A 96 -14.51 4.33 29.22
C ALA A 96 -15.56 3.62 30.09
N ALA A 97 -15.64 2.30 30.02
CA ALA A 97 -16.57 1.49 30.81
C ALA A 97 -16.23 1.56 32.31
N HIS A 98 -14.96 1.39 32.68
CA HIS A 98 -14.52 1.54 34.06
C HIS A 98 -14.81 2.95 34.61
N LEU A 99 -14.56 4.00 33.80
CA LEU A 99 -14.88 5.35 34.21
C LEU A 99 -16.40 5.58 34.35
N PHE A 100 -17.20 4.98 33.48
CA PHE A 100 -18.65 5.02 33.57
C PHE A 100 -19.17 4.31 34.82
N ASP A 101 -18.60 3.17 35.20
CA ASP A 101 -18.99 2.40 36.39
C ASP A 101 -18.62 3.12 37.70
N THR A 102 -17.50 3.85 37.71
CA THR A 102 -17.07 4.67 38.86
C THR A 102 -17.82 6.00 38.98
N MET A 103 -18.65 6.36 38.01
CA MET A 103 -19.38 7.63 37.98
C MET A 103 -20.46 7.70 39.10
N PRO A 104 -20.49 8.76 39.93
CA PRO A 104 -21.42 8.85 41.07
C PRO A 104 -22.92 8.90 40.69
N GLY A 105 -23.22 9.39 39.49
CA GLY A 105 -24.57 9.48 38.95
C GLY A 105 -24.51 9.56 37.42
N ARG A 106 -25.55 9.11 36.73
CA ARG A 106 -25.59 9.01 35.25
C ARG A 106 -26.85 9.70 34.75
N ASP A 107 -26.70 10.51 33.71
CA ASP A 107 -27.83 11.06 32.96
C ASP A 107 -28.03 10.28 31.64
N ASN A 108 -29.11 10.58 30.91
CA ASN A 108 -29.40 9.93 29.63
C ASN A 108 -28.23 10.11 28.62
N PHE A 109 -27.49 11.22 28.70
CA PHE A 109 -26.34 11.46 27.84
C PHE A 109 -25.16 10.54 28.18
N SER A 110 -24.89 10.30 29.47
CA SER A 110 -23.91 9.31 29.93
C SER A 110 -24.21 7.91 29.35
N TRP A 111 -25.48 7.48 29.41
CA TRP A 111 -25.90 6.19 28.85
C TRP A 111 -25.77 6.16 27.32
N ALA A 112 -26.21 7.21 26.62
CA ALA A 112 -26.08 7.33 25.17
C ALA A 112 -24.62 7.32 24.67
N LEU A 113 -23.69 7.91 25.44
CA LEU A 113 -22.25 7.83 25.16
C LEU A 113 -21.72 6.40 25.27
N MET A 114 -22.15 5.64 26.27
CA MET A 114 -21.73 4.24 26.44
C MET A 114 -22.30 3.33 25.36
N ILE A 115 -23.57 3.50 24.97
CA ILE A 115 -24.15 2.79 23.83
C ILE A 115 -23.31 3.06 22.58
N THR A 116 -22.96 4.32 22.32
CA THR A 116 -22.11 4.72 21.18
C THR A 116 -20.69 4.13 21.27
N CYS A 117 -20.16 4.01 22.49
CA CYS A 117 -18.84 3.43 22.76
C CYS A 117 -18.80 1.96 22.32
N TYR A 118 -19.69 1.13 22.87
CA TYR A 118 -19.76 -0.29 22.55
C TYR A 118 -20.17 -0.52 21.08
N SER A 119 -21.09 0.30 20.55
CA SER A 119 -21.54 0.15 19.17
C SER A 119 -20.44 0.44 18.14
N ARG A 120 -19.51 1.37 18.42
CA ARG A 120 -18.33 1.62 17.56
C ARG A 120 -17.31 0.50 17.62
N TYR A 121 -17.22 -0.21 18.75
CA TYR A 121 -16.28 -1.30 18.99
C TYR A 121 -16.80 -2.67 18.52
N ALA A 122 -18.03 -2.70 17.99
CA ALA A 122 -18.71 -3.90 17.53
C ALA A 122 -17.99 -4.69 16.42
N LYS A 123 -17.08 -4.07 15.65
CA LYS A 123 -16.23 -4.79 14.68
C LYS A 123 -15.31 -5.85 15.34
N LYS A 124 -15.15 -5.83 16.67
CA LYS A 124 -14.42 -6.84 17.44
C LYS A 124 -15.33 -7.83 18.22
N GLY A 125 -16.64 -7.84 17.93
CA GLY A 125 -17.59 -8.80 18.53
C GLY A 125 -18.46 -8.26 19.67
N HIS A 126 -18.24 -7.03 20.13
CA HIS A 126 -18.91 -6.48 21.32
C HIS A 126 -20.22 -5.70 21.06
N PHE A 127 -20.98 -6.06 20.01
CA PHE A 127 -22.25 -5.39 19.74
C PHE A 127 -23.33 -5.73 20.77
N ARG A 128 -23.23 -6.91 21.38
CA ARG A 128 -24.19 -7.40 22.38
C ARG A 128 -24.18 -6.55 23.66
N GLU A 129 -23.01 -6.06 24.03
CA GLU A 129 -22.80 -5.18 25.17
C GLU A 129 -23.48 -3.82 24.97
N ALA A 130 -23.57 -3.33 23.72
CA ALA A 130 -24.35 -2.14 23.40
C ALA A 130 -25.85 -2.36 23.63
N GLU A 131 -26.38 -3.53 23.24
CA GLU A 131 -27.77 -3.94 23.52
C GLU A 131 -28.02 -4.05 25.03
N GLU A 132 -27.10 -4.66 25.78
CA GLU A 132 -27.19 -4.80 27.23
C GLU A 132 -27.18 -3.44 27.96
N VAL A 133 -26.32 -2.51 27.54
CA VAL A 133 -26.29 -1.15 28.09
C VAL A 133 -27.57 -0.39 27.74
N PHE A 134 -28.10 -0.55 26.53
CA PHE A 134 -29.38 0.04 26.14
C PHE A 134 -30.52 -0.48 27.01
N GLU A 135 -30.57 -1.80 27.26
CA GLU A 135 -31.61 -2.38 28.12
C GLU A 135 -31.51 -1.91 29.57
N ARG A 136 -30.29 -1.78 30.10
CA ARG A 136 -30.02 -1.22 31.44
C ARG A 136 -30.33 0.27 31.59
N THR A 137 -30.59 0.98 30.49
CA THR A 137 -30.87 2.42 30.53
C THR A 137 -32.23 2.66 31.25
N PRO A 138 -32.26 3.39 32.39
CA PRO A 138 -33.46 3.51 33.22
C PRO A 138 -34.63 4.21 32.53
N VAL A 139 -34.34 5.26 31.76
CA VAL A 139 -35.31 5.99 30.94
C VAL A 139 -34.75 6.07 29.52
N LYS A 140 -35.39 5.35 28.60
CA LYS A 140 -35.01 5.34 27.19
C LYS A 140 -35.66 6.54 26.51
N ASP A 141 -34.86 7.55 26.22
CA ASP A 141 -35.27 8.72 25.44
C ASP A 141 -34.90 8.56 23.96
N LEU A 142 -35.36 9.50 23.13
CA LEU A 142 -35.10 9.47 21.69
C LEU A 142 -33.60 9.52 21.35
N VAL A 143 -32.77 10.11 22.22
CA VAL A 143 -31.31 10.14 22.05
C VAL A 143 -30.75 8.73 22.23
N SER A 144 -31.15 8.02 23.28
CA SER A 144 -30.72 6.64 23.54
C SER A 144 -31.15 5.70 22.42
N TYR A 145 -32.40 5.82 21.94
CA TYR A 145 -32.88 5.08 20.77
C TYR A 145 -32.08 5.40 19.50
N ASN A 146 -31.80 6.68 19.23
CA ASN A 146 -31.01 7.09 18.07
C ASN A 146 -29.55 6.64 18.15
N SER A 147 -28.93 6.61 19.34
CA SER A 147 -27.59 6.07 19.54
C SER A 147 -27.55 4.56 19.24
N MET A 148 -28.54 3.82 19.72
CA MET A 148 -28.65 2.38 19.44
C MET A 148 -28.89 2.11 17.94
N LEU A 149 -29.78 2.89 17.33
CA LEU A 149 -30.08 2.83 15.90
C LEU A 149 -28.85 3.14 15.05
N ALA A 150 -28.08 4.17 15.40
CA ALA A 150 -26.80 4.50 14.77
C ALA A 150 -25.79 3.34 14.91
N GLY A 151 -25.82 2.64 16.05
CA GLY A 151 -25.06 1.42 16.25
C GLY A 151 -25.40 0.32 15.25
N TYR A 152 -26.69 0.01 15.06
CA TYR A 152 -27.10 -1.00 14.08
C TYR A 152 -26.70 -0.61 12.65
N THR A 153 -26.93 0.66 12.26
CA THR A 153 -26.67 1.12 10.89
C THR A 153 -25.17 1.22 10.57
N GLN A 154 -24.33 1.67 11.50
CA GLN A 154 -22.87 1.74 11.31
C GLN A 154 -22.20 0.36 11.19
N ASN A 155 -22.80 -0.67 11.79
CA ASN A 155 -22.32 -2.04 11.73
C ASN A 155 -22.96 -2.87 10.61
N GLY A 156 -23.73 -2.23 9.71
CA GLY A 156 -24.36 -2.90 8.57
C GLY A 156 -25.50 -3.87 8.93
N LYS A 157 -25.98 -3.86 10.18
CA LYS A 157 -27.06 -4.73 10.68
C LYS A 157 -28.43 -4.17 10.32
N MET A 158 -28.68 -3.93 9.04
CA MET A 158 -29.85 -3.15 8.57
C MET A 158 -31.19 -3.82 8.83
N HIS A 159 -31.27 -5.15 8.79
CA HIS A 159 -32.49 -5.87 9.12
C HIS A 159 -32.91 -5.66 10.58
N GLN A 160 -31.95 -5.77 11.51
CA GLN A 160 -32.18 -5.50 12.93
C GLN A 160 -32.46 -4.01 13.17
N ALA A 161 -31.76 -3.12 12.46
CA ALA A 161 -32.01 -1.68 12.51
C ALA A 161 -33.46 -1.34 12.13
N LEU A 162 -33.99 -1.96 11.07
CA LEU A 162 -35.34 -1.73 10.59
C LEU A 162 -36.39 -2.21 11.60
N GLN A 163 -36.23 -3.43 12.14
CA GLN A 163 -37.11 -3.94 13.19
C GLN A 163 -37.09 -3.04 14.44
N PHE A 164 -35.90 -2.59 14.84
CA PHE A 164 -35.74 -1.68 15.97
C PHE A 164 -36.40 -0.32 15.70
N PHE A 165 -36.21 0.21 14.49
CA PHE A 165 -36.81 1.47 14.05
C PHE A 165 -38.34 1.39 14.06
N GLU A 166 -38.93 0.31 13.56
CA GLU A 166 -40.39 0.12 13.57
C GLU A 166 -40.96 0.13 14.99
N ARG A 167 -40.25 -0.47 15.96
CA ARG A 167 -40.63 -0.48 17.38
C ARG A 167 -40.51 0.88 18.08
N MET A 168 -39.83 1.87 17.50
CA MET A 168 -39.73 3.21 18.09
C MET A 168 -41.10 3.91 18.07
N THR A 169 -41.63 4.25 19.25
CA THR A 169 -42.92 4.95 19.38
C THR A 169 -42.88 6.36 18.80
N ASN A 170 -41.78 7.07 19.02
CA ASN A 170 -41.53 8.40 18.48
C ASN A 170 -40.29 8.39 17.58
N LYS A 171 -40.39 9.06 16.42
CA LYS A 171 -39.33 9.17 15.42
C LYS A 171 -39.17 10.63 15.04
N ASN A 172 -37.92 11.11 14.96
CA ASN A 172 -37.64 12.46 14.45
C ASN A 172 -36.79 12.39 13.18
N ALA A 173 -36.46 13.55 12.61
CA ALA A 173 -35.62 13.64 11.42
C ALA A 173 -34.28 12.89 11.57
N VAL A 174 -33.70 12.84 12.78
CA VAL A 174 -32.44 12.10 13.04
C VAL A 174 -32.67 10.59 12.90
N SER A 175 -33.74 10.04 13.48
CA SER A 175 -34.07 8.61 13.37
C SER A 175 -34.25 8.18 11.91
N TRP A 176 -35.00 8.95 11.13
CA TRP A 176 -35.22 8.69 9.70
C TRP A 176 -33.92 8.80 8.87
N ASN A 177 -33.12 9.85 9.11
CA ASN A 177 -31.86 10.06 8.39
C ASN A 177 -30.83 8.96 8.69
N LEU A 178 -30.78 8.44 9.93
CA LEU A 178 -29.93 7.31 10.29
C LEU A 178 -30.28 6.06 9.48
N MET A 179 -31.57 5.77 9.31
CA MET A 179 -32.03 4.62 8.53
C MET A 179 -31.69 4.75 7.04
N ILE A 180 -32.00 5.91 6.45
CA ILE A 180 -31.66 6.18 5.04
C ILE A 180 -30.15 6.07 4.84
N ALA A 181 -29.34 6.73 5.67
CA ALA A 181 -27.89 6.67 5.59
C ALA A 181 -27.35 5.25 5.78
N GLY A 182 -27.97 4.46 6.68
CA GLY A 182 -27.63 3.06 6.90
C GLY A 182 -27.82 2.20 5.63
N PHE A 183 -29.01 2.26 5.03
CA PHE A 183 -29.30 1.52 3.79
C PHE A 183 -28.42 1.97 2.62
N VAL A 184 -28.21 3.28 2.49
CA VAL A 184 -27.27 3.85 1.51
C VAL A 184 -25.86 3.31 1.71
N ASN A 185 -25.33 3.29 2.93
CA ASN A 185 -23.97 2.80 3.20
C ASN A 185 -23.83 1.28 2.99
N CYS A 186 -24.94 0.53 3.07
CA CYS A 186 -24.96 -0.92 2.86
C CYS A 186 -25.15 -1.34 1.39
N GLY A 187 -25.20 -0.39 0.44
CA GLY A 187 -25.37 -0.74 -0.96
C GLY A 187 -26.82 -0.82 -1.45
N ASP A 188 -27.82 -0.47 -0.62
CA ASP A 188 -29.24 -0.64 -0.94
C ASP A 188 -29.99 0.71 -0.96
N PRO A 189 -29.80 1.53 -2.01
CA PRO A 189 -30.52 2.79 -2.16
C PRO A 189 -32.03 2.57 -2.44
N SER A 190 -32.47 1.38 -2.85
CA SER A 190 -33.87 1.11 -3.15
C SER A 190 -34.71 1.05 -1.86
N SER A 191 -34.24 0.33 -0.84
CA SER A 191 -34.88 0.33 0.48
C SER A 191 -34.78 1.69 1.18
N ALA A 192 -33.68 2.41 0.97
CA ALA A 192 -33.54 3.79 1.45
C ALA A 192 -34.61 4.71 0.85
N TRP A 193 -34.91 4.55 -0.45
CA TRP A 193 -35.96 5.32 -1.15
C TRP A 193 -37.34 5.06 -0.56
N GLN A 194 -37.70 3.79 -0.33
CA GLN A 194 -38.99 3.44 0.26
C GLN A 194 -39.20 4.05 1.66
N LEU A 195 -38.12 4.19 2.43
CA LEU A 195 -38.16 4.88 3.73
C LEU A 195 -38.22 6.39 3.58
N PHE A 196 -37.55 6.95 2.58
CA PHE A 196 -37.58 8.37 2.29
C PHE A 196 -39.00 8.84 1.91
N GLU A 197 -39.72 8.09 1.08
CA GLU A 197 -41.11 8.39 0.69
C GLU A 197 -42.09 8.40 1.87
N LYS A 198 -41.77 7.67 2.95
CA LYS A 198 -42.58 7.63 4.18
C LYS A 198 -42.35 8.82 5.10
N ILE A 199 -41.38 9.69 4.81
CA ILE A 199 -41.10 10.88 5.64
C ILE A 199 -42.14 11.95 5.33
N PRO A 200 -42.95 12.41 6.31
CA PRO A 200 -44.00 13.40 6.06
C PRO A 200 -43.46 14.73 5.54
N ASN A 201 -42.33 15.20 6.09
CA ASN A 201 -41.63 16.42 5.70
C ASN A 201 -40.12 16.17 5.69
N PRO A 202 -39.54 15.75 4.55
CA PRO A 202 -38.12 15.46 4.47
C PRO A 202 -37.28 16.72 4.63
N SER A 203 -36.33 16.68 5.57
CA SER A 203 -35.39 17.78 5.78
C SER A 203 -34.40 17.89 4.61
N ALA A 204 -33.76 19.04 4.43
CA ALA A 204 -32.67 19.19 3.44
C ALA A 204 -31.58 18.10 3.59
N VAL A 205 -31.29 17.67 4.82
CA VAL A 205 -30.34 16.57 5.10
C VAL A 205 -30.86 15.24 4.58
N SER A 206 -32.16 14.97 4.68
CA SER A 206 -32.81 13.76 4.18
C SER A 206 -32.67 13.67 2.66
N TRP A 207 -33.01 14.76 1.96
CA TRP A 207 -32.88 14.86 0.50
C TRP A 207 -31.43 14.70 0.04
N VAL A 208 -30.47 15.39 0.68
CA VAL A 208 -29.05 15.29 0.32
C VAL A 208 -28.50 13.89 0.57
N THR A 209 -28.91 13.23 1.67
CA THR A 209 -28.47 11.87 1.99
C THR A 209 -28.96 10.88 0.93
N MET A 210 -30.21 11.03 0.48
CA MET A 210 -30.77 10.20 -0.58
C MET A 210 -30.12 10.49 -1.95
N LEU A 211 -29.85 11.76 -2.27
CA LEU A 211 -29.13 12.17 -3.48
C LEU A 211 -27.72 11.57 -3.52
N CYS A 212 -26.94 11.74 -2.45
CA CYS A 212 -25.62 11.13 -2.30
C CYS A 212 -25.70 9.61 -2.39
N GLY A 213 -26.78 9.01 -1.88
CA GLY A 213 -27.04 7.59 -1.98
C GLY A 213 -27.19 7.11 -3.41
N PHE A 214 -28.05 7.75 -4.21
CA PHE A 214 -28.18 7.41 -5.63
C PHE A 214 -26.88 7.66 -6.40
N ALA A 215 -26.21 8.79 -6.16
CA ALA A 215 -24.96 9.15 -6.82
C ALA A 215 -23.83 8.13 -6.58
N ARG A 216 -23.61 7.71 -5.33
CA ARG A 216 -22.55 6.74 -4.97
C ARG A 216 -22.73 5.37 -5.61
N HIS A 217 -23.95 5.02 -5.98
CA HIS A 217 -24.29 3.74 -6.61
C HIS A 217 -24.50 3.87 -8.12
N GLY A 218 -24.02 4.95 -8.74
CA GLY A 218 -24.08 5.17 -10.20
C GLY A 218 -25.47 5.48 -10.75
N LYS A 219 -26.49 5.64 -9.90
CA LYS A 219 -27.87 5.98 -10.29
C LYS A 219 -28.03 7.50 -10.49
N LEU A 220 -27.26 8.05 -11.41
CA LEU A 220 -27.11 9.50 -11.56
C LEU A 220 -28.37 10.19 -12.08
N MET A 221 -29.16 9.49 -12.91
CA MET A 221 -30.42 10.00 -13.44
C MET A 221 -31.48 10.16 -12.34
N GLU A 222 -31.55 9.19 -11.43
CA GLU A 222 -32.41 9.23 -10.25
C GLU A 222 -31.95 10.32 -9.29
N ALA A 223 -30.64 10.46 -9.07
CA ALA A 223 -30.08 11.55 -8.27
C ALA A 223 -30.44 12.93 -8.87
N ARG A 224 -30.38 13.08 -10.20
CA ARG A 224 -30.75 14.32 -10.88
C ARG A 224 -32.24 14.63 -10.75
N LYS A 225 -33.11 13.66 -11.00
CA LYS A 225 -34.57 13.81 -10.81
C LYS A 225 -34.89 14.25 -9.38
N LEU A 226 -34.22 13.62 -8.40
CA LEU A 226 -34.39 13.95 -7.00
C LEU A 226 -33.96 15.38 -6.69
N PHE A 227 -32.78 15.79 -7.20
CA PHE A 227 -32.29 17.16 -7.07
C PHE A 227 -33.28 18.17 -7.63
N ASP A 228 -33.78 17.94 -8.85
CA ASP A 228 -34.72 18.85 -9.51
C ASP A 228 -36.03 18.96 -8.72
N SER A 229 -36.54 17.85 -8.17
CA SER A 229 -37.76 17.80 -7.35
C SER A 229 -37.64 18.42 -5.95
N MET A 230 -36.42 18.74 -5.50
CA MET A 230 -36.17 19.30 -4.19
C MET A 230 -36.84 20.69 -4.07
N PRO A 231 -37.70 20.93 -3.04
CA PRO A 231 -38.43 22.20 -2.89
C PRO A 231 -37.50 23.39 -2.72
N ASP A 232 -36.52 23.28 -1.82
CA ASP A 232 -35.52 24.30 -1.55
C ASP A 232 -34.12 23.71 -1.70
N LYS A 233 -33.35 24.24 -2.65
CA LYS A 233 -31.98 23.80 -2.94
C LYS A 233 -31.00 24.71 -2.21
N ASN A 234 -30.29 24.16 -1.23
CA ASN A 234 -29.22 24.87 -0.51
C ASN A 234 -27.84 24.57 -1.12
N MET A 235 -26.80 25.31 -0.70
CA MET A 235 -25.42 25.13 -1.17
C MET A 235 -24.93 23.67 -1.10
N VAL A 236 -25.30 22.96 -0.03
CA VAL A 236 -24.91 21.56 0.18
C VAL A 236 -25.53 20.64 -0.89
N SER A 237 -26.80 20.86 -1.26
CA SER A 237 -27.48 20.09 -2.30
C SER A 237 -26.88 20.30 -3.69
N TRP A 238 -26.57 21.56 -4.06
CA TRP A 238 -25.88 21.90 -5.30
C TRP A 238 -24.50 21.26 -5.35
N ASN A 239 -23.70 21.42 -4.29
CA ASN A 239 -22.36 20.83 -4.19
C ASN A 239 -22.39 19.30 -4.25
N ALA A 240 -23.36 18.65 -3.62
CA ALA A 240 -23.52 17.20 -3.68
C ALA A 240 -23.83 16.70 -5.10
N MET A 241 -24.69 17.40 -5.85
CA MET A 241 -25.01 17.02 -7.23
C MET A 241 -23.84 17.29 -8.19
N ILE A 242 -23.13 18.41 -8.04
CA ILE A 242 -21.92 18.69 -8.81
C ILE A 242 -20.86 17.61 -8.53
N ALA A 243 -20.65 17.26 -7.26
CA ALA A 243 -19.70 16.21 -6.87
C ALA A 243 -20.10 14.84 -7.45
N ALA A 244 -21.40 14.53 -7.53
CA ALA A 244 -21.90 13.31 -8.17
C ALA A 244 -21.51 13.24 -9.65
N TYR A 245 -21.79 14.30 -10.43
CA TYR A 245 -21.38 14.36 -11.84
C TYR A 245 -19.85 14.30 -12.01
N VAL A 246 -19.08 14.92 -11.12
CA VAL A 246 -17.61 14.86 -11.14
C VAL A 246 -17.08 13.46 -10.83
N GLN A 247 -17.70 12.73 -9.91
CA GLN A 247 -17.34 11.35 -9.58
C GLN A 247 -17.59 10.40 -10.76
N ASP A 248 -18.68 10.61 -11.49
CA ASP A 248 -19.05 9.83 -12.69
C ASP A 248 -18.35 10.31 -13.97
N LEU A 249 -17.35 11.21 -13.86
CA LEU A 249 -16.58 11.79 -14.97
C LEU A 249 -17.41 12.61 -16.00
N GLN A 250 -18.66 12.93 -15.69
CA GLN A 250 -19.55 13.77 -16.50
C GLN A 250 -19.35 15.27 -16.24
N ILE A 251 -18.12 15.76 -16.48
CA ILE A 251 -17.74 17.15 -16.14
C ILE A 251 -18.57 18.22 -16.87
N GLY A 252 -19.08 17.92 -18.06
CA GLY A 252 -19.90 18.85 -18.84
C GLY A 252 -21.20 19.25 -18.12
N GLU A 253 -21.91 18.26 -17.57
CA GLU A 253 -23.14 18.49 -16.81
C GLU A 253 -22.85 19.15 -15.45
N ALA A 254 -21.74 18.76 -14.79
CA ALA A 254 -21.29 19.41 -13.57
C ALA A 254 -21.07 20.92 -13.76
N VAL A 255 -20.44 21.32 -14.88
CA VAL A 255 -20.16 22.72 -15.21
C VAL A 255 -21.42 23.49 -15.58
N LYS A 256 -22.40 22.87 -16.25
CA LYS A 256 -23.71 23.49 -16.48
C LYS A 256 -24.40 23.81 -15.16
N LEU A 257 -24.47 22.81 -14.27
CA LEU A 257 -25.11 22.97 -12.97
C LEU A 257 -24.39 24.01 -12.10
N PHE A 258 -23.05 24.03 -12.14
CA PHE A 258 -22.26 25.06 -11.48
C PHE A 258 -22.57 26.47 -11.99
N LYS A 259 -22.79 26.64 -13.30
CA LYS A 259 -23.17 27.95 -13.86
C LYS A 259 -24.57 28.39 -13.40
N GLU A 260 -25.54 27.47 -13.36
CA GLU A 260 -26.91 27.70 -12.90
C GLU A 260 -27.01 28.01 -11.40
N MET A 261 -26.03 27.57 -10.61
CA MET A 261 -25.99 27.77 -9.17
C MET A 261 -26.02 29.27 -8.80
N PRO A 262 -27.00 29.75 -8.02
CA PRO A 262 -27.18 31.17 -7.73
C PRO A 262 -25.98 31.79 -7.01
N ASP A 263 -25.55 31.16 -5.93
CA ASP A 263 -24.38 31.53 -5.14
C ASP A 263 -23.36 30.41 -5.19
N LYS A 264 -22.07 30.75 -5.22
CA LYS A 264 -20.97 29.77 -5.31
C LYS A 264 -20.03 29.95 -4.12
N ASP A 265 -19.88 28.90 -3.32
CA ASP A 265 -18.91 28.87 -2.22
C ASP A 265 -17.58 28.25 -2.67
N SER A 266 -16.58 28.29 -1.78
CA SER A 266 -15.25 27.76 -2.11
C SER A 266 -15.27 26.25 -2.41
N VAL A 267 -16.22 25.50 -1.81
CA VAL A 267 -16.43 24.07 -2.07
C VAL A 267 -16.93 23.85 -3.51
N SER A 268 -17.85 24.69 -3.98
CA SER A 268 -18.38 24.66 -5.35
C SER A 268 -17.25 24.82 -6.38
N TRP A 269 -16.42 25.85 -6.20
CA TRP A 269 -15.28 26.14 -7.07
C TRP A 269 -14.24 25.00 -7.05
N THR A 270 -13.83 24.56 -5.85
CA THR A 270 -12.84 23.48 -5.68
C THR A 270 -13.33 22.17 -6.30
N THR A 271 -14.62 21.85 -6.21
CA THR A 271 -15.20 20.62 -6.79
C THR A 271 -15.10 20.62 -8.32
N ILE A 272 -15.39 21.74 -8.98
CA ILE A 272 -15.25 21.86 -10.44
C ILE A 272 -13.77 21.82 -10.87
N ILE A 273 -12.88 22.48 -10.14
CA ILE A 273 -11.44 22.44 -10.39
C ILE A 273 -10.95 20.98 -10.34
N ASN A 274 -11.31 20.25 -9.28
CA ASN A 274 -11.00 18.82 -9.14
C ASN A 274 -11.58 17.97 -10.29
N GLY A 275 -12.79 18.29 -10.74
CA GLY A 275 -13.41 17.59 -11.86
C GLY A 275 -12.66 17.78 -13.17
N TYR A 276 -12.24 19.00 -13.50
CA TYR A 276 -11.40 19.25 -14.67
C TYR A 276 -10.01 18.59 -14.58
N ILE A 277 -9.41 18.57 -13.38
CA ILE A 277 -8.14 17.90 -13.11
C ILE A 277 -8.25 16.39 -13.37
N ARG A 278 -9.31 15.74 -12.87
CA ARG A 278 -9.55 14.30 -13.06
C ARG A 278 -9.69 13.90 -14.53
N VAL A 279 -10.29 14.75 -15.35
CA VAL A 279 -10.45 14.54 -16.80
C VAL A 279 -9.18 14.98 -17.58
N GLY A 280 -8.14 15.48 -16.91
CA GLY A 280 -6.89 15.94 -17.54
C GLY A 280 -6.98 17.31 -18.23
N LYS A 281 -8.11 18.02 -18.13
CA LYS A 281 -8.34 19.34 -18.76
C LYS A 281 -7.80 20.48 -17.89
N LEU A 282 -6.50 20.48 -17.66
CA LEU A 282 -5.83 21.43 -16.76
C LEU A 282 -5.98 22.90 -17.13
N ASN A 283 -6.01 23.23 -18.42
CA ASN A 283 -6.14 24.62 -18.86
C ASN A 283 -7.52 25.20 -18.49
N GLU A 284 -8.58 24.37 -18.52
CA GLU A 284 -9.92 24.76 -18.08
C GLU A 284 -9.98 24.87 -16.55
N ALA A 285 -9.36 23.92 -15.81
CA ALA A 285 -9.20 24.03 -14.35
C ALA A 285 -8.51 25.35 -13.95
N ARG A 286 -7.48 25.77 -14.69
CA ARG A 286 -6.76 27.03 -14.45
C ARG A 286 -7.63 28.26 -14.72
N LYS A 287 -8.45 28.24 -15.78
CA LYS A 287 -9.40 29.33 -16.07
C LYS A 287 -10.41 29.48 -14.94
N ILE A 288 -11.02 28.38 -14.49
CA ILE A 288 -11.96 28.37 -13.37
C ILE A 288 -11.29 28.88 -12.09
N TYR A 289 -10.08 28.43 -11.78
CA TYR A 289 -9.32 28.91 -10.63
C TYR A 289 -9.03 30.43 -10.67
N ASN A 290 -8.75 30.97 -11.86
CA ASN A 290 -8.51 32.41 -12.01
C ASN A 290 -9.76 33.26 -11.85
N GLN A 291 -10.95 32.68 -12.13
CA GLN A 291 -12.25 33.34 -11.92
C GLN A 291 -12.73 33.27 -10.46
N MET A 292 -12.15 32.40 -9.64
CA MET A 292 -12.51 32.26 -8.23
C MET A 292 -12.24 33.56 -7.46
N PRO A 293 -13.26 34.16 -6.82
CA PRO A 293 -13.12 35.45 -6.12
C PRO A 293 -12.10 35.43 -4.98
N CYS A 294 -12.10 34.35 -4.19
CA CYS A 294 -11.15 34.13 -3.11
C CYS A 294 -10.43 32.81 -3.36
N LYS A 295 -9.14 32.86 -3.68
CA LYS A 295 -8.30 31.68 -3.89
C LYS A 295 -7.94 31.09 -2.53
N ASP A 296 -8.80 30.23 -2.01
CA ASP A 296 -8.55 29.55 -0.75
C ASP A 296 -7.44 28.49 -0.89
N MET A 297 -6.94 28.04 0.27
CA MET A 297 -5.87 27.04 0.31
C MET A 297 -6.30 25.71 -0.33
N ALA A 298 -7.57 25.33 -0.20
CA ALA A 298 -8.10 24.09 -0.75
C ALA A 298 -8.06 24.08 -2.29
N ALA A 299 -8.50 25.15 -2.95
CA ALA A 299 -8.42 25.28 -4.41
C ALA A 299 -6.96 25.34 -4.91
N GLN A 300 -6.09 26.01 -4.15
CA GLN A 300 -4.65 26.08 -4.43
C GLN A 300 -3.98 24.70 -4.36
N THR A 301 -4.20 23.95 -3.28
CA THR A 301 -3.67 22.60 -3.09
C THR A 301 -4.23 21.63 -4.13
N ALA A 302 -5.55 21.68 -4.41
CA ALA A 302 -6.17 20.86 -5.44
C ALA A 302 -5.53 21.07 -6.81
N LEU A 303 -5.35 22.33 -7.23
CA LEU A 303 -4.73 22.65 -8.51
C LEU A 303 -3.24 22.29 -8.54
N LEU A 304 -2.51 22.49 -7.44
CA LEU A 304 -1.11 22.09 -7.31
C LEU A 304 -0.96 20.56 -7.48
N SER A 305 -1.73 19.77 -6.73
CA SER A 305 -1.73 18.30 -6.84
C SER A 305 -2.13 17.83 -8.24
N GLY A 306 -3.10 18.51 -8.88
CA GLY A 306 -3.52 18.22 -10.25
C GLY A 306 -2.45 18.52 -11.31
N LEU A 307 -1.66 19.58 -11.13
CA LEU A 307 -0.51 19.86 -11.99
C LEU A 307 0.58 18.79 -11.85
N ILE A 308 0.82 18.34 -10.61
CA ILE A 308 1.80 17.29 -10.29
C ILE A 308 1.40 15.95 -10.91
N GLN A 309 0.15 15.51 -10.73
CA GLN A 309 -0.34 14.23 -11.28
C GLN A 309 -0.26 14.15 -12.82
N ASN A 310 -0.33 15.30 -13.49
CA ASN A 310 -0.23 15.40 -14.94
C ASN A 310 1.19 15.77 -15.43
N GLY A 311 2.21 15.68 -14.57
CA GLY A 311 3.61 15.88 -14.94
C GLY A 311 4.07 17.33 -15.18
N ARG A 312 3.23 18.34 -14.92
CA ARG A 312 3.56 19.78 -15.10
C ARG A 312 4.21 20.37 -13.85
N ILE A 313 5.33 19.80 -13.43
CA ILE A 313 5.99 20.13 -12.15
C ILE A 313 6.53 21.57 -12.11
N ASP A 314 7.06 22.11 -13.20
CA ASP A 314 7.60 23.47 -13.20
C ASP A 314 6.52 24.52 -12.95
N GLU A 315 5.32 24.31 -13.50
CA GLU A 315 4.18 25.18 -13.25
C GLU A 315 3.64 25.03 -11.82
N ALA A 316 3.66 23.79 -11.29
CA ALA A 316 3.36 23.55 -9.88
C ALA A 316 4.35 24.32 -8.98
N GLY A 317 5.65 24.31 -9.31
CA GLY A 317 6.69 25.05 -8.57
C GLY A 317 6.49 26.57 -8.63
N GLN A 318 6.13 27.11 -9.80
CA GLN A 318 5.79 28.53 -9.96
C GLN A 318 4.51 28.92 -9.19
N MET A 319 3.54 28.03 -9.09
CA MET A 319 2.36 28.26 -8.26
C MET A 319 2.74 28.24 -6.78
N PHE A 320 3.50 27.23 -6.36
CA PHE A 320 3.94 27.05 -4.99
C PHE A 320 4.71 28.26 -4.44
N SER A 321 5.56 28.88 -5.27
CA SER A 321 6.29 30.09 -4.89
C SER A 321 5.36 31.30 -4.65
N ARG A 322 4.21 31.37 -5.34
CA ARG A 322 3.19 32.43 -5.18
C ARG A 322 2.27 32.22 -3.98
N ILE A 323 2.19 31.01 -3.41
CA ILE A 323 1.38 30.73 -2.22
C ILE A 323 2.07 31.35 -0.99
N HIS A 324 1.44 32.35 -0.38
CA HIS A 324 2.01 33.07 0.78
C HIS A 324 1.91 32.27 2.09
N VAL A 325 0.78 31.61 2.32
CA VAL A 325 0.55 30.76 3.50
C VAL A 325 0.46 29.32 3.01
N ARG A 326 1.48 28.52 3.32
CA ARG A 326 1.58 27.13 2.87
C ARG A 326 1.30 26.21 4.06
N ASP A 327 0.26 25.40 3.95
CA ASP A 327 0.03 24.31 4.91
C ASP A 327 0.97 23.13 4.64
N ALA A 328 1.02 22.18 5.57
CA ALA A 328 1.85 20.98 5.42
C ALA A 328 1.47 20.14 4.19
N VAL A 329 0.21 20.17 3.76
CA VAL A 329 -0.28 19.41 2.58
C VAL A 329 0.33 19.97 1.29
N CYS A 330 0.42 21.29 1.16
CA CYS A 330 1.05 21.97 0.03
C CYS A 330 2.56 21.67 -0.06
N TRP A 331 3.28 21.76 1.07
CA TRP A 331 4.70 21.37 1.14
C TRP A 331 4.89 19.91 0.72
N ASN A 332 4.13 19.00 1.31
CA ASN A 332 4.26 17.56 1.05
C ASN A 332 3.89 17.21 -0.39
N SER A 333 2.87 17.85 -0.96
CA SER A 333 2.49 17.67 -2.37
C SER A 333 3.63 18.06 -3.30
N MET A 334 4.25 19.23 -3.07
CA MET A 334 5.34 19.71 -3.92
C MET A 334 6.61 18.84 -3.79
N ILE A 335 6.98 18.45 -2.56
CA ILE A 335 8.10 17.54 -2.30
C ILE A 335 7.87 16.18 -2.99
N SER A 336 6.66 15.63 -2.86
CA SER A 336 6.27 14.38 -3.51
C SER A 336 6.32 14.49 -5.04
N GLY A 337 5.86 15.60 -5.61
CA GLY A 337 5.90 15.83 -7.05
C GLY A 337 7.33 15.89 -7.62
N TYR A 338 8.24 16.61 -6.96
CA TYR A 338 9.65 16.62 -7.36
C TYR A 338 10.31 15.24 -7.20
N SER A 339 9.99 14.53 -6.12
CA SER A 339 10.48 13.18 -5.86
C SER A 339 10.07 12.19 -6.96
N GLN A 340 8.78 12.15 -7.32
CA GLN A 340 8.26 11.26 -8.37
C GLN A 340 8.83 11.58 -9.76
N SER A 341 9.26 12.82 -9.96
CA SER A 341 9.88 13.27 -11.22
C SER A 341 11.41 13.10 -11.25
N GLY A 342 11.99 12.43 -10.24
CA GLY A 342 13.43 12.20 -10.11
C GLY A 342 14.26 13.43 -9.72
N ARG A 343 13.63 14.58 -9.46
CA ARG A 343 14.29 15.87 -9.13
C ARG A 343 14.56 15.97 -7.62
N MET A 344 15.33 15.02 -7.10
CA MET A 344 15.54 14.87 -5.64
C MET A 344 16.22 16.08 -4.97
N GLU A 345 17.04 16.84 -5.68
CA GLU A 345 17.71 18.01 -5.12
C GLU A 345 16.72 19.14 -4.79
N GLU A 346 15.75 19.39 -5.68
CA GLU A 346 14.70 20.38 -5.44
C GLU A 346 13.72 19.92 -4.36
N ALA A 347 13.40 18.62 -4.33
CA ALA A 347 12.62 18.03 -3.25
C ALA A 347 13.31 18.26 -1.88
N TYR A 348 14.62 18.00 -1.79
CA TYR A 348 15.40 18.19 -0.58
C TYR A 348 15.51 19.67 -0.17
N ASN A 349 15.69 20.58 -1.13
CA ASN A 349 15.71 22.01 -0.88
C ASN A 349 14.38 22.52 -0.28
N LEU A 350 13.24 22.08 -0.81
CA LEU A 350 11.94 22.39 -0.23
C LEU A 350 11.75 21.75 1.15
N PHE A 351 12.15 20.49 1.30
CA PHE A 351 12.10 19.79 2.57
C PHE A 351 12.86 20.55 3.66
N ARG A 352 14.06 21.06 3.37
CA ARG A 352 14.84 21.89 4.30
C ARG A 352 14.10 23.16 4.69
N GLN A 353 13.51 23.87 3.72
CA GLN A 353 12.77 25.12 3.94
C GLN A 353 11.44 24.94 4.69
N MET A 354 10.89 23.72 4.71
CA MET A 354 9.64 23.42 5.42
C MET A 354 9.79 23.74 6.92
N PRO A 355 8.97 24.66 7.49
CA PRO A 355 9.12 25.13 8.87
C PRO A 355 8.93 24.02 9.91
N ILE A 356 7.91 23.18 9.70
CA ILE A 356 7.60 22.03 10.55
C ILE A 356 7.57 20.79 9.67
N LYS A 357 8.54 19.91 9.84
CA LYS A 357 8.60 18.62 9.14
C LYS A 357 7.77 17.60 9.92
N ASN A 358 6.90 16.89 9.23
CA ASN A 358 6.06 15.85 9.84
C ASN A 358 6.44 14.48 9.26
N ALA A 359 5.89 13.40 9.82
CA ALA A 359 6.22 12.05 9.36
C ALA A 359 6.01 11.85 7.85
N VAL A 360 5.01 12.53 7.26
CA VAL A 360 4.74 12.46 5.81
C VAL A 360 5.88 13.07 5.00
N SER A 361 6.41 14.23 5.40
CA SER A 361 7.53 14.87 4.69
C SER A 361 8.80 14.02 4.74
N TRP A 362 9.12 13.45 5.91
CA TRP A 362 10.26 12.53 6.09
C TRP A 362 10.12 11.26 5.24
N ASN A 363 8.96 10.59 5.33
CA ASN A 363 8.71 9.34 4.59
C ASN A 363 8.72 9.54 3.07
N THR A 364 8.26 10.71 2.60
CA THR A 364 8.34 11.09 1.18
C THR A 364 9.79 11.19 0.72
N MET A 365 10.67 11.82 1.51
CA MET A 365 12.09 11.93 1.17
C MET A 365 12.79 10.56 1.18
N ILE A 366 12.54 9.72 2.19
CA ILE A 366 13.10 8.35 2.27
C ILE A 366 12.69 7.54 1.04
N SER A 367 11.39 7.50 0.74
CA SER A 367 10.87 6.76 -0.42
C SER A 367 11.39 7.33 -1.74
N GLY A 368 11.54 8.65 -1.84
CA GLY A 368 12.09 9.31 -3.03
C GLY A 368 13.53 8.96 -3.32
N TYR A 369 14.41 9.02 -2.32
CA TYR A 369 15.81 8.60 -2.49
C TYR A 369 15.93 7.11 -2.75
N ALA A 370 15.07 6.27 -2.15
CA ALA A 370 15.02 4.85 -2.43
C ALA A 370 14.63 4.56 -3.88
N GLN A 371 13.60 5.22 -4.42
CA GLN A 371 13.20 5.10 -5.84
C GLN A 371 14.30 5.59 -6.80
N ALA A 372 15.08 6.59 -6.39
CA ALA A 372 16.23 7.08 -7.14
C ALA A 372 17.49 6.20 -7.01
N GLY A 373 17.42 5.07 -6.29
CA GLY A 373 18.53 4.15 -6.06
C GLY A 373 19.62 4.64 -5.10
N LYS A 374 19.39 5.75 -4.38
CA LYS A 374 20.35 6.38 -3.47
C LYS A 374 20.07 5.99 -2.02
N MET A 375 20.23 4.70 -1.71
CA MET A 375 19.87 4.16 -0.39
C MET A 375 20.67 4.74 0.77
N ASP A 376 21.94 5.12 0.57
CA ASP A 376 22.75 5.75 1.62
C ASP A 376 22.10 7.05 2.12
N ARG A 377 21.65 7.89 1.17
CA ARG A 377 20.92 9.14 1.49
C ARG A 377 19.57 8.87 2.13
N ALA A 378 18.85 7.85 1.68
CA ALA A 378 17.58 7.46 2.29
C ALA A 378 17.76 7.06 3.77
N ALA A 379 18.83 6.30 4.07
CA ALA A 379 19.18 5.91 5.43
C ALA A 379 19.63 7.11 6.29
N GLU A 380 20.44 8.03 5.75
CA GLU A 380 20.82 9.28 6.43
C GLU A 380 19.58 10.10 6.86
N ILE A 381 18.62 10.27 5.95
CA ILE A 381 17.37 10.98 6.22
C ILE A 381 16.53 10.24 7.25
N PHE A 382 16.46 8.92 7.18
CA PHE A 382 15.76 8.11 8.18
C PHE A 382 16.38 8.26 9.58
N HIS A 383 17.71 8.22 9.69
CA HIS A 383 18.40 8.35 10.97
C HIS A 383 18.30 9.74 11.58
N SER A 384 18.16 10.79 10.76
CA SER A 384 17.93 12.17 11.24
C SER A 384 16.48 12.46 11.64
N MET A 385 15.54 11.52 11.42
CA MET A 385 14.16 11.66 11.84
C MET A 385 13.99 11.43 13.35
N GLU A 386 13.48 12.44 14.05
CA GLU A 386 13.04 12.34 15.44
C GLU A 386 11.65 11.67 15.49
N GLY A 387 11.50 10.57 16.26
CA GLY A 387 10.22 9.89 16.43
C GLY A 387 9.79 8.99 15.27
N ARG A 388 10.65 8.04 14.88
CA ARG A 388 10.39 7.03 13.84
C ARG A 388 9.15 6.19 14.16
N ASN A 389 8.27 6.05 13.17
CA ASN A 389 7.03 5.26 13.25
C ASN A 389 7.06 4.06 12.29
N ILE A 390 6.03 3.22 12.32
CA ILE A 390 5.96 1.99 11.50
C ILE A 390 6.07 2.33 10.01
N ILE A 391 5.46 3.43 9.56
CA ILE A 391 5.51 3.85 8.14
C ILE A 391 6.94 4.21 7.74
N SER A 392 7.70 4.94 8.58
CA SER A 392 9.10 5.27 8.28
C SER A 392 9.98 4.02 8.15
N TRP A 393 9.76 3.01 9.00
CA TRP A 393 10.47 1.72 8.92
C TRP A 393 10.08 0.95 7.65
N ASN A 394 8.79 0.89 7.33
CA ASN A 394 8.30 0.23 6.12
C ASN A 394 8.85 0.91 4.86
N SER A 395 8.91 2.24 4.80
CA SER A 395 9.53 2.98 3.70
C SER A 395 11.01 2.62 3.53
N LEU A 396 11.77 2.52 4.62
CA LEU A 396 13.19 2.16 4.57
C LEU A 396 13.40 0.70 4.13
N ILE A 397 12.67 -0.25 4.74
CA ILE A 397 12.77 -1.69 4.43
C ILE A 397 12.35 -1.96 2.98
N ALA A 398 11.24 -1.36 2.53
CA ALA A 398 10.80 -1.46 1.15
C ALA A 398 11.81 -0.83 0.18
N GLY A 399 12.43 0.29 0.56
CA GLY A 399 13.50 0.91 -0.21
C GLY A 399 14.72 0.00 -0.39
N PHE A 400 15.16 -0.70 0.67
CA PHE A 400 16.23 -1.69 0.58
C PHE A 400 15.85 -2.85 -0.34
N LEU A 401 14.62 -3.34 -0.27
CA LEU A 401 14.12 -4.41 -1.17
C LEU A 401 14.15 -4.01 -2.63
N GLN A 402 13.65 -2.80 -2.96
CA GLN A 402 13.63 -2.28 -4.33
C GLN A 402 15.04 -2.18 -4.94
N ASN A 403 16.05 -1.95 -4.09
CA ASN A 403 17.45 -1.82 -4.48
C ASN A 403 18.26 -3.12 -4.31
N SER A 404 17.60 -4.27 -4.15
CA SER A 404 18.24 -5.58 -3.98
C SER A 404 19.17 -5.70 -2.75
N LEU A 405 19.03 -4.82 -1.76
CA LEU A 405 19.78 -4.82 -0.51
C LEU A 405 19.04 -5.63 0.58
N TYR A 406 18.76 -6.90 0.28
CA TYR A 406 17.88 -7.75 1.09
C TYR A 406 18.37 -7.97 2.53
N LEU A 407 19.70 -8.04 2.73
CA LEU A 407 20.27 -8.23 4.06
C LEU A 407 20.02 -7.00 4.95
N ASP A 408 20.17 -5.79 4.39
CA ASP A 408 19.95 -4.56 5.14
C ASP A 408 18.46 -4.35 5.45
N ALA A 409 17.56 -4.78 4.54
CA ALA A 409 16.13 -4.86 4.83
C ALA A 409 15.82 -5.73 6.07
N LEU A 410 16.44 -6.92 6.19
CA LEU A 410 16.27 -7.80 7.35
C LEU A 410 16.92 -7.23 8.61
N LYS A 411 18.09 -6.59 8.52
CA LYS A 411 18.70 -5.90 9.67
C LYS A 411 17.79 -4.78 10.17
N SER A 412 17.24 -3.96 9.28
CA SER A 412 16.29 -2.90 9.64
C SER A 412 15.02 -3.47 10.29
N PHE A 413 14.51 -4.61 9.82
CA PHE A 413 13.41 -5.32 10.47
C PHE A 413 13.73 -5.70 11.92
N VAL A 414 14.93 -6.23 12.17
CA VAL A 414 15.36 -6.61 13.53
C VAL A 414 15.50 -5.38 14.42
N ILE A 415 16.14 -4.31 13.93
CA ILE A 415 16.32 -3.05 14.68
C ILE A 415 14.96 -2.42 15.00
N MET A 416 14.00 -2.44 14.06
CA MET A 416 12.62 -2.00 14.30
C MET A 416 11.98 -2.72 15.50
N GLY A 417 12.18 -4.04 15.59
CA GLY A 417 11.69 -4.84 16.73
C GLY A 417 12.39 -4.51 18.05
N GLN A 418 13.69 -4.20 18.02
CA GLN A 418 14.47 -3.76 19.19
C GLN A 418 14.01 -2.39 19.71
N GLU A 419 13.51 -1.50 18.84
CA GLU A 419 12.88 -0.24 19.23
C GLU A 419 11.39 -0.40 19.64
N GLU A 420 10.98 -1.62 19.99
CA GLU A 420 9.62 -2.00 20.43
C GLU A 420 8.50 -1.60 19.45
N LYS A 421 8.84 -1.42 18.15
CA LYS A 421 7.84 -1.17 17.11
C LYS A 421 7.29 -2.50 16.60
N LYS A 422 5.99 -2.72 16.77
CA LYS A 422 5.32 -3.92 16.28
C LYS A 422 5.21 -3.90 14.75
N PRO A 423 5.69 -4.95 14.05
CA PRO A 423 5.50 -5.10 12.61
C PRO A 423 4.02 -5.13 12.22
N ASP A 424 3.72 -4.57 11.04
CA ASP A 424 2.41 -4.70 10.40
C ASP A 424 2.47 -5.65 9.19
N GLN A 425 1.36 -5.79 8.48
CA GLN A 425 1.24 -6.64 7.29
C GLN A 425 2.32 -6.34 6.24
N SER A 426 2.55 -5.04 5.99
CA SER A 426 3.53 -4.58 4.99
C SER A 426 4.95 -4.88 5.45
N THR A 427 5.24 -4.72 6.75
CA THR A 427 6.53 -5.07 7.33
C THR A 427 6.83 -6.56 7.13
N PHE A 428 5.88 -7.43 7.45
CA PHE A 428 6.04 -8.89 7.27
C PHE A 428 6.20 -9.29 5.81
N ALA A 429 5.38 -8.75 4.91
CA ALA A 429 5.51 -9.01 3.48
C ALA A 429 6.90 -8.62 2.95
N CYS A 430 7.43 -7.47 3.40
CA CYS A 430 8.78 -7.03 3.04
C CYS A 430 9.85 -7.98 3.58
N ALA A 431 9.80 -8.35 4.87
CA ALA A 431 10.77 -9.26 5.47
C ALA A 431 10.76 -10.65 4.82
N LEU A 432 9.57 -11.19 4.53
CA LEU A 432 9.41 -12.46 3.81
C LEU A 432 9.97 -12.38 2.39
N SER A 433 9.75 -11.28 1.68
CA SER A 433 10.33 -11.04 0.35
C SER A 433 11.86 -11.00 0.40
N ALA A 434 12.45 -10.38 1.43
CA ALA A 434 13.90 -10.39 1.64
C ALA A 434 14.42 -11.83 1.86
N CYS A 435 13.75 -12.61 2.72
CA CYS A 435 14.10 -14.01 2.94
C CYS A 435 13.97 -14.84 1.65
N ALA A 436 12.93 -14.59 0.85
CA ALA A 436 12.69 -15.28 -0.41
C ALA A 436 13.82 -15.05 -1.43
N ASN A 437 14.29 -13.80 -1.57
CA ASN A 437 15.36 -13.46 -2.51
C ASN A 437 16.75 -13.87 -2.01
N LEU A 438 16.94 -14.02 -0.70
CA LEU A 438 18.18 -14.57 -0.11
C LEU A 438 18.19 -16.10 -0.03
N ALA A 439 17.07 -16.76 -0.34
CA ALA A 439 16.83 -18.19 -0.07
C ALA A 439 17.04 -18.57 1.43
N ALA A 440 16.77 -17.63 2.34
CA ALA A 440 16.99 -17.78 3.79
C ALA A 440 15.81 -18.50 4.47
N LEU A 441 15.70 -19.81 4.23
CA LEU A 441 14.57 -20.62 4.66
C LEU A 441 14.36 -20.65 6.19
N GLN A 442 15.44 -20.67 6.99
CA GLN A 442 15.28 -20.76 8.45
C GLN A 442 14.75 -19.45 9.03
N LEU A 443 15.29 -18.31 8.59
CA LEU A 443 14.74 -16.99 8.91
C LEU A 443 13.27 -16.86 8.45
N GLY A 444 12.95 -17.33 7.23
CA GLY A 444 11.57 -17.35 6.73
C GLY A 444 10.61 -18.16 7.61
N LYS A 445 11.04 -19.30 8.15
CA LYS A 445 10.25 -20.08 9.11
C LYS A 445 10.06 -19.37 10.45
N GLN A 446 11.11 -18.74 10.98
CA GLN A 446 11.01 -17.97 12.22
C GLN A 446 10.03 -16.79 12.05
N LEU A 447 10.08 -16.10 10.90
CA LEU A 447 9.10 -15.08 10.56
C LEU A 447 7.69 -15.65 10.45
N HIS A 448 7.50 -16.83 9.84
CA HIS A 448 6.20 -17.48 9.77
C HIS A 448 5.63 -17.80 11.17
N GLU A 449 6.46 -18.31 12.08
CA GLU A 449 6.06 -18.53 13.48
C GLU A 449 5.72 -17.22 14.21
N TYR A 450 6.46 -16.14 13.92
CA TYR A 450 6.17 -14.84 14.49
C TYR A 450 4.86 -14.24 13.94
N ILE A 451 4.56 -14.43 12.66
CA ILE A 451 3.30 -14.05 12.01
C ILE A 451 2.11 -14.76 12.68
N LEU A 452 2.25 -16.07 12.93
CA LEU A 452 1.25 -16.87 13.66
C LEU A 452 0.98 -16.29 15.05
N LYS A 453 2.04 -16.02 15.83
CA LYS A 453 1.93 -15.43 17.17
C LYS A 453 1.35 -14.01 17.16
N SER A 454 1.56 -13.26 16.08
CA SER A 454 1.11 -11.88 15.93
C SER A 454 -0.33 -11.76 15.40
N GLY A 455 -0.97 -12.87 15.02
CA GLY A 455 -2.34 -12.89 14.52
C GLY A 455 -2.51 -12.47 13.05
N TYR A 456 -1.42 -12.37 12.28
CA TYR A 456 -1.45 -11.98 10.86
C TYR A 456 -1.55 -13.16 9.88
N VAL A 457 -1.67 -14.40 10.37
CA VAL A 457 -1.71 -15.60 9.50
C VAL A 457 -2.85 -15.60 8.50
N ASN A 458 -4.00 -15.02 8.85
CA ASN A 458 -5.17 -14.94 7.96
C ASN A 458 -5.15 -13.70 7.05
N ASP A 459 -4.10 -12.88 7.11
CA ASP A 459 -3.96 -11.72 6.23
C ASP A 459 -3.50 -12.18 4.83
N ILE A 460 -4.25 -11.79 3.81
CA ILE A 460 -4.02 -12.26 2.43
C ILE A 460 -2.68 -11.77 1.86
N PHE A 461 -2.25 -10.54 2.21
CA PHE A 461 -0.96 -10.01 1.74
C PHE A 461 0.20 -10.79 2.34
N VAL A 462 0.10 -11.13 3.63
CA VAL A 462 1.11 -11.93 4.33
C VAL A 462 1.12 -13.37 3.82
N SER A 463 -0.05 -13.96 3.56
CA SER A 463 -0.19 -15.31 3.00
C SER A 463 0.45 -15.40 1.60
N ASN A 464 0.20 -14.43 0.73
CA ASN A 464 0.80 -14.36 -0.61
C ASN A 464 2.34 -14.25 -0.52
N ALA A 465 2.86 -13.44 0.42
CA ALA A 465 4.30 -13.35 0.65
C ALA A 465 4.91 -14.66 1.21
N LEU A 466 4.17 -15.40 2.04
CA LEU A 466 4.60 -16.72 2.56
C LEU A 466 4.66 -17.77 1.45
N ILE A 467 3.66 -17.82 0.56
CA ILE A 467 3.67 -18.71 -0.62
C ILE A 467 4.91 -18.44 -1.45
N ALA A 468 5.16 -17.17 -1.80
CA ALA A 468 6.33 -16.77 -2.58
C ALA A 468 7.66 -17.11 -1.86
N MET A 469 7.75 -16.89 -0.55
CA MET A 469 8.93 -17.20 0.24
C MET A 469 9.24 -18.70 0.28
N TYR A 470 8.25 -19.53 0.57
CA TYR A 470 8.45 -20.99 0.58
C TYR A 470 8.76 -21.52 -0.83
N ALA A 471 8.08 -21.02 -1.87
CA ALA A 471 8.33 -21.43 -3.24
C ALA A 471 9.75 -21.06 -3.72
N LYS A 472 10.20 -19.82 -3.49
CA LYS A 472 11.57 -19.38 -3.83
C LYS A 472 12.66 -20.10 -3.02
N CYS A 473 12.36 -20.52 -1.79
CA CYS A 473 13.23 -21.36 -0.98
C CYS A 473 13.17 -22.87 -1.33
N GLY A 474 12.47 -23.26 -2.40
CA GLY A 474 12.37 -24.66 -2.84
C GLY A 474 11.56 -25.56 -1.90
N ARG A 475 10.56 -25.02 -1.19
CA ARG A 475 9.65 -25.75 -0.30
C ARG A 475 8.20 -25.64 -0.79
N VAL A 476 7.96 -26.09 -2.02
CA VAL A 476 6.67 -25.94 -2.72
C VAL A 476 5.51 -26.57 -1.95
N GLN A 477 5.69 -27.72 -1.31
CA GLN A 477 4.62 -28.36 -0.53
C GLN A 477 4.15 -27.51 0.65
N LYS A 478 5.05 -26.72 1.25
CA LYS A 478 4.67 -25.74 2.28
C LYS A 478 3.96 -24.53 1.68
N ALA A 479 4.38 -24.10 0.49
CA ALA A 479 3.68 -23.03 -0.23
C ALA A 479 2.24 -23.44 -0.58
N GLU A 480 2.04 -24.67 -1.05
CA GLU A 480 0.70 -25.26 -1.27
C GLU A 480 -0.12 -25.35 0.01
N GLN A 481 0.50 -25.74 1.14
CA GLN A 481 -0.18 -25.79 2.42
C GLN A 481 -0.69 -24.40 2.82
N VAL A 482 0.18 -23.38 2.76
CA VAL A 482 -0.22 -21.99 3.05
C VAL A 482 -1.35 -21.55 2.13
N PHE A 483 -1.30 -21.89 0.83
CA PHE A 483 -2.37 -21.57 -0.12
C PHE A 483 -3.70 -22.23 0.24
N ARG A 484 -3.69 -23.52 0.64
CA ARG A 484 -4.90 -24.24 1.07
C ARG A 484 -5.51 -23.69 2.35
N ASP A 485 -4.70 -23.11 3.22
CA ASP A 485 -5.16 -22.51 4.48
C ASP A 485 -5.84 -21.12 4.25
N ILE A 486 -5.80 -20.57 3.03
CA ILE A 486 -6.47 -19.30 2.69
C ILE A 486 -7.97 -19.53 2.51
N TRP A 487 -8.79 -18.82 3.30
CA TRP A 487 -10.26 -18.89 3.22
C TRP A 487 -10.83 -18.46 1.86
N ARG A 488 -10.21 -17.45 1.22
CA ARG A 488 -10.59 -16.95 -0.10
C ARG A 488 -9.37 -16.45 -0.85
N ALA A 489 -8.82 -17.27 -1.73
CA ALA A 489 -7.69 -16.92 -2.57
C ALA A 489 -8.07 -15.78 -3.53
N ASP A 490 -7.18 -14.80 -3.67
CA ASP A 490 -7.29 -13.76 -4.68
C ASP A 490 -6.41 -14.08 -5.90
N LEU A 491 -6.51 -13.25 -6.93
CA LEU A 491 -5.69 -13.37 -8.14
C LEU A 491 -4.18 -13.42 -7.82
N ILE A 492 -3.73 -12.69 -6.81
CA ILE A 492 -2.32 -12.64 -6.39
C ILE A 492 -1.91 -13.96 -5.73
N SER A 493 -2.79 -14.60 -4.94
CA SER A 493 -2.56 -15.93 -4.36
C SER A 493 -2.32 -16.98 -5.45
N TRP A 494 -3.18 -17.00 -6.48
CA TRP A 494 -3.05 -17.91 -7.63
C TRP A 494 -1.77 -17.65 -8.42
N ASN A 495 -1.49 -16.39 -8.74
CA ASN A 495 -0.28 -15.99 -9.45
C ASN A 495 1.00 -16.37 -8.68
N SER A 496 0.99 -16.23 -7.35
CA SER A 496 2.09 -16.63 -6.48
C SER A 496 2.33 -18.14 -6.49
N LEU A 497 1.26 -18.93 -6.48
CA LEU A 497 1.33 -20.40 -6.54
C LEU A 497 1.81 -20.89 -7.91
N ILE A 498 1.21 -20.38 -9.01
CA ILE A 498 1.59 -20.73 -10.39
C ILE A 498 3.05 -20.37 -10.66
N SER A 499 3.48 -19.16 -10.28
CA SER A 499 4.88 -18.75 -10.40
C SER A 499 5.81 -19.61 -9.54
N GLY A 500 5.35 -20.01 -8.35
CA GLY A 500 6.07 -20.93 -7.48
C GLY A 500 6.32 -22.29 -8.12
N TYR A 501 5.30 -22.87 -8.78
CA TYR A 501 5.46 -24.10 -9.54
C TYR A 501 6.38 -23.92 -10.76
N ALA A 502 6.26 -22.80 -11.48
CA ALA A 502 7.10 -22.48 -12.63
C ALA A 502 8.59 -22.46 -12.25
N LEU A 503 8.93 -21.75 -11.17
CA LEU A 503 10.31 -21.62 -10.66
C LEU A 503 10.92 -22.95 -10.23
N ASN A 504 10.10 -23.90 -9.78
CA ASN A 504 10.53 -25.21 -9.32
C ASN A 504 10.39 -26.31 -10.39
N GLY A 505 10.09 -25.94 -11.64
CA GLY A 505 9.97 -26.88 -12.76
C GLY A 505 8.76 -27.82 -12.69
N LEU A 506 7.76 -27.52 -11.86
CA LEU A 506 6.56 -28.34 -11.64
C LEU A 506 5.45 -27.97 -12.61
N ALA A 507 5.72 -28.09 -13.92
CA ALA A 507 4.84 -27.58 -14.96
C ALA A 507 3.42 -28.16 -14.92
N ASN A 508 3.26 -29.46 -14.65
CA ASN A 508 1.94 -30.08 -14.57
C ASN A 508 1.08 -29.48 -13.45
N GLU A 509 1.67 -29.18 -12.30
CA GLU A 509 0.94 -28.58 -11.17
C GLU A 509 0.58 -27.11 -11.45
N ALA A 510 1.44 -26.37 -12.17
CA ALA A 510 1.12 -25.02 -12.64
C ALA A 510 -0.09 -25.02 -13.59
N PHE A 511 -0.16 -25.95 -14.55
CA PHE A 511 -1.31 -26.08 -15.44
C PHE A 511 -2.59 -26.44 -14.69
N LYS A 512 -2.53 -27.39 -13.74
CA LYS A 512 -3.69 -27.72 -12.89
C LYS A 512 -4.16 -26.52 -12.07
N ALA A 513 -3.24 -25.76 -11.49
CA ALA A 513 -3.58 -24.56 -10.72
C ALA A 513 -4.24 -23.49 -11.61
N PHE A 514 -3.76 -23.31 -12.84
CA PHE A 514 -4.36 -22.41 -13.82
C PHE A 514 -5.77 -22.86 -14.23
N GLU A 515 -5.97 -24.15 -14.50
CA GLU A 515 -7.31 -24.69 -14.80
C GLU A 515 -8.27 -24.54 -13.62
N GLN A 516 -7.79 -24.76 -12.39
CA GLN A 516 -8.59 -24.57 -11.19
C GLN A 516 -8.99 -23.11 -10.99
N MET A 517 -8.05 -22.17 -11.15
CA MET A 517 -8.30 -20.73 -11.10
C MET A 517 -9.42 -20.31 -12.07
N LEU A 518 -9.40 -20.83 -13.30
CA LEU A 518 -10.45 -20.58 -14.30
C LEU A 518 -11.79 -21.18 -13.86
N SER A 519 -11.79 -22.40 -13.31
CA SER A 519 -13.01 -23.07 -12.83
C SER A 519 -13.68 -22.35 -11.65
N GLU A 520 -12.90 -21.61 -10.86
CA GLU A 520 -13.37 -20.76 -9.76
C GLU A 520 -13.84 -19.38 -10.24
N GLY A 521 -13.81 -19.11 -11.55
CA GLY A 521 -14.29 -17.86 -12.15
C GLY A 521 -13.35 -16.67 -11.96
N ILE A 522 -12.07 -16.92 -11.64
CA ILE A 522 -11.07 -15.87 -11.47
C ILE A 522 -10.40 -15.62 -12.83
N ALA A 523 -10.57 -14.42 -13.36
CA ALA A 523 -10.00 -14.02 -14.65
C ALA A 523 -8.46 -13.89 -14.55
N PRO A 524 -7.70 -14.55 -15.45
CA PRO A 524 -6.26 -14.36 -15.58
C PRO A 524 -5.88 -12.92 -15.93
N ASP A 525 -4.72 -12.48 -15.45
CA ASP A 525 -4.11 -11.19 -15.79
C ASP A 525 -2.76 -11.37 -16.52
N GLU A 526 -2.07 -10.26 -16.77
CA GLU A 526 -0.74 -10.26 -17.36
C GLU A 526 0.23 -11.16 -16.55
N PHE A 527 0.17 -11.09 -15.22
CA PHE A 527 1.06 -11.85 -14.35
C PHE A 527 0.78 -13.36 -14.39
N THR A 528 -0.48 -13.78 -14.52
CA THR A 528 -0.85 -15.19 -14.70
C THR A 528 -0.20 -15.75 -15.95
N PHE A 529 -0.33 -15.05 -17.09
CA PHE A 529 0.25 -15.49 -18.35
C PHE A 529 1.78 -15.45 -18.35
N MET A 530 2.42 -14.48 -17.68
CA MET A 530 3.85 -14.52 -17.44
C MET A 530 4.29 -15.80 -16.72
N GLY A 531 3.60 -16.17 -15.63
CA GLY A 531 3.88 -17.41 -14.88
C GLY A 531 3.72 -18.67 -15.75
N MET A 532 2.67 -18.73 -16.57
CA MET A 532 2.42 -19.85 -17.47
C MET A 532 3.41 -19.93 -18.64
N LEU A 533 3.82 -18.79 -19.20
CA LEU A 533 4.86 -18.75 -20.25
C LEU A 533 6.23 -19.12 -19.70
N SER A 534 6.57 -18.66 -18.49
CA SER A 534 7.77 -19.09 -17.76
C SER A 534 7.76 -20.60 -17.50
N THR A 535 6.61 -21.15 -17.08
CA THR A 535 6.42 -22.59 -16.93
C THR A 535 6.71 -23.34 -18.23
N CYS A 536 6.16 -22.87 -19.35
CA CYS A 536 6.43 -23.46 -20.67
C CYS A 536 7.92 -23.37 -21.03
N SER A 537 8.58 -22.23 -20.78
CA SER A 537 10.01 -22.04 -21.05
C SER A 537 10.87 -23.04 -20.27
N HIS A 538 10.63 -23.17 -18.97
CA HIS A 538 11.37 -24.11 -18.11
C HIS A 538 11.13 -25.57 -18.49
N ALA A 539 9.91 -25.92 -18.94
CA ALA A 539 9.56 -27.26 -19.38
C ALA A 539 9.84 -27.55 -20.87
N GLY A 540 10.27 -26.56 -21.66
CA GLY A 540 10.51 -26.70 -23.10
C GLY A 540 9.24 -26.92 -23.95
N LEU A 541 8.06 -26.50 -23.47
CA LEU A 541 6.77 -26.78 -24.09
C LEU A 541 6.39 -25.74 -25.16
N ALA A 542 7.14 -25.69 -26.27
CA ALA A 542 7.03 -24.64 -27.30
C ALA A 542 5.62 -24.44 -27.85
N LEU A 543 4.93 -25.53 -28.22
CA LEU A 543 3.58 -25.47 -28.80
C LEU A 543 2.55 -24.92 -27.79
N LYS A 544 2.61 -25.37 -26.53
CA LYS A 544 1.73 -24.87 -25.48
C LYS A 544 2.01 -23.41 -25.15
N GLY A 545 3.28 -22.99 -25.11
CA GLY A 545 3.65 -21.59 -24.88
C GLY A 545 3.12 -20.65 -25.96
N LEU A 546 3.24 -21.04 -27.24
CA LEU A 546 2.67 -20.27 -28.36
C LEU A 546 1.13 -20.21 -28.30
N ALA A 547 0.48 -21.32 -27.96
CA ALA A 547 -0.98 -21.37 -27.79
C ALA A 547 -1.46 -20.47 -26.64
N LEU A 548 -0.77 -20.50 -25.49
CA LEU A 548 -1.07 -19.61 -24.36
C LEU A 548 -0.89 -18.14 -24.70
N PHE A 549 0.19 -17.79 -25.42
CA PHE A 549 0.41 -16.42 -25.87
C PHE A 549 -0.71 -15.93 -26.80
N LYS A 550 -1.19 -16.79 -27.71
CA LYS A 550 -2.32 -16.49 -28.58
C LYS A 550 -3.62 -16.32 -27.80
N CYS A 551 -3.92 -17.24 -26.89
CA CYS A 551 -5.08 -17.19 -25.99
C CYS A 551 -5.12 -15.89 -25.17
N MET A 552 -3.97 -15.47 -24.61
CA MET A 552 -3.83 -14.19 -23.87
C MET A 552 -4.31 -12.98 -24.70
N VAL A 553 -3.90 -12.91 -25.97
CA VAL A 553 -4.20 -11.77 -26.85
C VAL A 553 -5.61 -11.84 -27.42
N GLU A 554 -6.05 -13.01 -27.87
CA GLU A 554 -7.29 -13.16 -28.64
C GLU A 554 -8.51 -13.41 -27.74
N GLU A 555 -8.38 -14.25 -26.71
CA GLU A 555 -9.51 -14.65 -25.86
C GLU A 555 -9.65 -13.73 -24.65
N PHE A 556 -8.53 -13.37 -24.01
CA PHE A 556 -8.52 -12.52 -22.83
C PHE A 556 -8.33 -11.03 -23.14
N SER A 557 -8.02 -10.67 -24.39
CA SER A 557 -7.77 -9.28 -24.81
C SER A 557 -6.70 -8.57 -23.97
N ILE A 558 -5.68 -9.31 -23.50
CA ILE A 558 -4.58 -8.79 -22.69
C ILE A 558 -3.45 -8.33 -23.62
N GLU A 559 -3.01 -7.08 -23.48
CA GLU A 559 -1.91 -6.53 -24.27
C GLU A 559 -0.55 -7.11 -23.81
N PRO A 560 0.26 -7.69 -24.71
CA PRO A 560 1.54 -8.26 -24.33
C PRO A 560 2.57 -7.21 -23.88
N LEU A 561 2.95 -7.27 -22.60
CA LEU A 561 4.14 -6.61 -22.05
C LEU A 561 5.47 -7.20 -22.59
N ALA A 562 6.57 -6.45 -22.44
CA ALA A 562 7.91 -6.86 -22.86
C ALA A 562 8.34 -8.19 -22.22
N GLU A 563 7.93 -8.43 -20.99
CA GLU A 563 8.23 -9.62 -20.20
C GLU A 563 7.59 -10.89 -20.77
N HIS A 564 6.37 -10.81 -21.31
CA HIS A 564 5.74 -11.94 -22.01
C HIS A 564 6.55 -12.36 -23.24
N TYR A 565 7.00 -11.36 -24.01
CA TYR A 565 7.86 -11.61 -25.15
C TYR A 565 9.21 -12.19 -24.71
N SER A 566 9.79 -11.72 -23.61
CA SER A 566 11.01 -12.30 -23.04
C SER A 566 10.84 -13.79 -22.72
N CYS A 567 9.75 -14.18 -22.06
CA CYS A 567 9.46 -15.59 -21.76
C CYS A 567 9.27 -16.43 -23.03
N LEU A 568 8.57 -15.89 -24.04
CA LEU A 568 8.33 -16.59 -25.29
C LEU A 568 9.62 -16.76 -26.11
N VAL A 569 10.46 -15.73 -26.15
CA VAL A 569 11.76 -15.75 -26.82
C VAL A 569 12.73 -16.69 -26.09
N ASP A 570 12.73 -16.71 -24.76
CA ASP A 570 13.49 -17.67 -23.94
C ASP A 570 13.07 -19.11 -24.26
N LEU A 571 11.76 -19.38 -24.32
CA LEU A 571 11.21 -20.69 -24.69
C LEU A 571 11.67 -21.12 -26.09
N LEU A 572 11.46 -20.28 -27.10
CA LEU A 572 11.82 -20.60 -28.48
C LEU A 572 13.34 -20.74 -28.65
N GLY A 573 14.12 -19.89 -27.96
CA GLY A 573 15.57 -19.93 -27.94
C GLY A 573 16.12 -21.22 -27.33
N ARG A 574 15.57 -21.66 -26.18
CA ARG A 574 15.96 -22.94 -25.53
C ARG A 574 15.70 -24.13 -26.44
N VAL A 575 14.56 -24.15 -27.13
CA VAL A 575 14.14 -25.23 -28.05
C VAL A 575 14.87 -25.16 -29.40
N GLY A 576 15.58 -24.06 -29.70
CA GLY A 576 16.35 -23.88 -30.94
C GLY A 576 15.54 -23.34 -32.13
N ARG A 577 14.33 -22.82 -31.91
CA ARG A 577 13.46 -22.22 -32.95
C ARG A 577 13.81 -20.74 -33.18
N PHE A 578 15.03 -20.48 -33.65
CA PHE A 578 15.60 -19.13 -33.73
C PHE A 578 14.88 -18.18 -34.68
N GLU A 579 14.44 -18.66 -35.84
CA GLU A 579 13.72 -17.82 -36.80
C GLU A 579 12.41 -17.29 -36.21
N GLU A 580 11.68 -18.15 -35.49
CA GLU A 580 10.46 -17.76 -34.81
C GLU A 580 10.74 -16.82 -33.63
N ALA A 581 11.78 -17.10 -32.84
CA ALA A 581 12.19 -16.20 -31.76
C ALA A 581 12.52 -14.79 -32.30
N PHE A 582 13.20 -14.71 -33.44
CA PHE A 582 13.56 -13.45 -34.07
C PHE A 582 12.36 -12.74 -34.72
N ASN A 583 11.43 -13.49 -35.31
CA ASN A 583 10.18 -12.94 -35.83
C ASN A 583 9.31 -12.36 -34.72
N VAL A 584 9.25 -13.01 -33.55
CA VAL A 584 8.57 -12.48 -32.36
C VAL A 584 9.15 -11.12 -31.99
N VAL A 585 10.48 -10.99 -31.89
CA VAL A 585 11.14 -9.72 -31.56
C VAL A 585 10.84 -8.62 -32.59
N ARG A 586 10.87 -8.94 -33.88
CA ARG A 586 10.54 -7.98 -34.94
C ARG A 586 9.09 -7.52 -34.91
N GLY A 587 8.18 -8.40 -34.49
CA GLY A 587 6.73 -8.11 -34.38
C GLY A 587 6.31 -7.40 -33.10
N MET A 588 7.23 -7.15 -32.16
CA MET A 588 6.91 -6.49 -30.89
C MET A 588 6.47 -5.04 -31.11
N LYS A 589 5.34 -4.66 -30.50
CA LYS A 589 4.87 -3.27 -30.41
C LYS A 589 5.48 -2.51 -29.23
N VAL A 590 6.19 -3.22 -28.35
CA VAL A 590 6.79 -2.71 -27.12
C VAL A 590 8.31 -2.74 -27.25
N LYS A 591 9.00 -1.76 -26.65
CA LYS A 591 10.47 -1.73 -26.64
C LYS A 591 11.01 -2.94 -25.88
N ALA A 592 11.92 -3.67 -26.51
CA ALA A 592 12.59 -4.82 -25.89
C ALA A 592 13.39 -4.40 -24.64
N ASN A 593 13.28 -5.20 -23.58
CA ASN A 593 14.02 -5.03 -22.32
C ASN A 593 15.34 -5.82 -22.34
N ALA A 594 16.20 -5.60 -21.34
CA ALA A 594 17.48 -6.30 -21.23
C ALA A 594 17.29 -7.82 -21.06
N GLY A 595 16.27 -8.26 -20.32
CA GLY A 595 15.96 -9.67 -20.13
C GLY A 595 15.73 -10.43 -21.45
N LEU A 596 14.99 -9.82 -22.39
CA LEU A 596 14.72 -10.42 -23.70
C LEU A 596 16.01 -10.69 -24.48
N TRP A 597 16.87 -9.66 -24.58
CA TRP A 597 18.13 -9.78 -25.31
C TRP A 597 19.10 -10.72 -24.58
N GLY A 598 19.06 -10.76 -23.24
CA GLY A 598 19.77 -11.74 -22.42
C GLY A 598 19.39 -13.18 -22.76
N SER A 599 18.09 -13.48 -22.85
CA SER A 599 17.59 -14.80 -23.25
C SER A 599 18.03 -15.19 -24.66
N LEU A 600 18.01 -14.26 -25.63
CA LEU A 600 18.53 -14.51 -26.98
C LEU A 600 20.03 -14.77 -27.00
N LEU A 601 20.79 -14.00 -26.24
CA LEU A 601 22.24 -14.17 -26.14
C LEU A 601 22.57 -15.54 -25.53
N ALA A 602 21.89 -15.92 -24.45
CA ALA A 602 22.06 -17.21 -23.80
C ALA A 602 21.72 -18.38 -24.74
N ALA A 603 20.57 -18.31 -25.43
CA ALA A 603 20.17 -19.31 -26.41
C ALA A 603 21.15 -19.41 -27.59
N SER A 604 21.64 -18.27 -28.08
CA SER A 604 22.63 -18.20 -29.16
C SER A 604 23.94 -18.88 -28.79
N ARG A 605 24.37 -18.77 -27.52
CA ARG A 605 25.54 -19.48 -27.00
C ARG A 605 25.34 -21.00 -27.02
N VAL A 606 24.24 -21.46 -26.43
CA VAL A 606 23.93 -22.90 -26.29
C VAL A 606 23.91 -23.59 -27.65
N HIS A 607 23.35 -22.93 -28.65
CA HIS A 607 23.18 -23.48 -30.01
C HIS A 607 24.23 -22.98 -31.01
N LYS A 608 25.29 -22.30 -30.54
CA LYS A 608 26.42 -21.81 -31.35
C LYS A 608 26.03 -20.90 -32.53
N ASN A 609 24.97 -20.10 -32.38
CA ASN A 609 24.53 -19.13 -33.39
C ASN A 609 25.22 -17.77 -33.17
N LEU A 610 26.41 -17.60 -33.76
CA LEU A 610 27.25 -16.42 -33.55
C LEU A 610 26.60 -15.11 -34.05
N GLU A 611 25.87 -15.16 -35.17
CA GLU A 611 25.27 -13.97 -35.79
C GLU A 611 24.17 -13.38 -34.90
N LEU A 612 23.25 -14.22 -34.42
CA LEU A 612 22.19 -13.79 -33.51
C LEU A 612 22.75 -13.33 -32.15
N GLY A 613 23.79 -14.02 -31.64
CA GLY A 613 24.48 -13.66 -30.41
C GLY A 613 25.12 -12.27 -30.47
N ARG A 614 25.72 -11.88 -31.61
CA ARG A 614 26.28 -10.53 -31.80
C ARG A 614 25.22 -9.44 -31.75
N VAL A 615 24.08 -9.66 -32.41
CA VAL A 615 22.97 -8.69 -32.42
C VAL A 615 22.43 -8.52 -31.01
N ALA A 616 22.13 -9.63 -30.32
CA ALA A 616 21.61 -9.60 -28.96
C ALA A 616 22.58 -8.92 -27.98
N ALA A 617 23.88 -9.24 -28.06
CA ALA A 617 24.88 -8.60 -27.22
C ALA A 617 25.02 -7.11 -27.49
N LYS A 618 25.01 -6.66 -28.76
CA LYS A 618 25.08 -5.24 -29.08
C LYS A 618 23.91 -4.48 -28.45
N MET A 619 22.69 -5.00 -28.57
CA MET A 619 21.51 -4.38 -27.96
C MET A 619 21.60 -4.35 -26.42
N LEU A 620 22.12 -5.41 -25.79
CA LEU A 620 22.39 -5.43 -24.34
C LEU A 620 23.41 -4.40 -23.90
N LEU A 621 24.49 -4.21 -24.66
CA LEU A 621 25.53 -3.23 -24.33
C LEU A 621 25.02 -1.78 -24.46
N GLU A 622 24.04 -1.53 -25.34
CA GLU A 622 23.35 -0.25 -25.44
C GLU A 622 22.39 -0.01 -24.25
N LEU A 623 21.73 -1.05 -23.76
CA LEU A 623 20.80 -0.97 -22.63
C LEU A 623 21.49 -0.95 -21.26
N GLU A 624 22.54 -1.77 -21.09
CA GLU A 624 23.25 -1.99 -19.84
C GLU A 624 24.77 -1.87 -20.01
N PRO A 625 25.29 -0.67 -20.30
CA PRO A 625 26.70 -0.48 -20.63
C PRO A 625 27.67 -0.82 -19.48
N ALA A 626 27.20 -0.79 -18.24
CA ALA A 626 27.98 -1.11 -17.04
C ALA A 626 27.93 -2.61 -16.66
N ASN A 627 27.08 -3.42 -17.28
CA ASN A 627 26.92 -4.83 -16.90
C ASN A 627 28.03 -5.69 -17.51
N ALA A 628 29.02 -6.02 -16.70
CA ALA A 628 30.16 -6.85 -17.08
C ALA A 628 29.78 -8.25 -17.62
N SER A 629 28.65 -8.82 -17.17
CA SER A 629 28.21 -10.17 -17.59
C SER A 629 27.95 -10.24 -19.10
N ASN A 630 27.40 -9.17 -19.68
CA ASN A 630 27.08 -9.08 -21.10
C ASN A 630 28.37 -9.12 -21.96
N TYR A 631 29.41 -8.40 -21.53
CA TYR A 631 30.73 -8.41 -22.18
C TYR A 631 31.40 -9.78 -22.08
N VAL A 632 31.38 -10.40 -20.89
CA VAL A 632 32.00 -11.71 -20.67
C VAL A 632 31.32 -12.78 -21.51
N THR A 633 29.99 -12.78 -21.56
CA THR A 633 29.21 -13.75 -22.33
C THR A 633 29.48 -13.66 -23.83
N LEU A 634 29.54 -12.43 -24.38
CA LEU A 634 29.93 -12.22 -25.78
C LEU A 634 31.40 -12.58 -26.02
N SER A 635 32.30 -12.23 -25.09
CA SER A 635 33.73 -12.58 -25.16
C SER A 635 33.94 -14.09 -25.26
N ASN A 636 33.20 -14.87 -24.46
CA ASN A 636 33.28 -16.32 -24.47
C ASN A 636 32.80 -16.89 -25.81
N MET A 637 31.67 -16.40 -26.35
CA MET A 637 31.19 -16.81 -27.68
C MET A 637 32.18 -16.47 -28.80
N LEU A 638 32.81 -15.30 -28.75
CA LEU A 638 33.82 -14.91 -29.74
C LEU A 638 35.09 -15.76 -29.63
N ALA A 639 35.51 -16.11 -28.42
CA ALA A 639 36.65 -16.99 -28.17
C ALA A 639 36.38 -18.43 -28.66
N GLU A 640 35.19 -18.98 -28.38
CA GLU A 640 34.75 -20.28 -28.90
C GLU A 640 34.71 -20.32 -30.44
N ALA A 641 34.39 -19.20 -31.09
CA ALA A 641 34.43 -19.04 -32.54
C ALA A 641 35.84 -18.73 -33.10
N GLY A 642 36.89 -18.73 -32.26
CA GLY A 642 38.29 -18.47 -32.66
C GLY A 642 38.61 -17.02 -33.01
N ARG A 643 37.72 -16.06 -32.71
CA ARG A 643 37.83 -14.65 -33.11
C ARG A 643 38.55 -13.77 -32.08
N TRP A 644 39.78 -14.13 -31.75
CA TRP A 644 40.59 -13.49 -30.69
C TRP A 644 40.82 -11.98 -30.87
N LYS A 645 40.91 -11.49 -32.12
CA LYS A 645 41.05 -10.04 -32.38
C LYS A 645 39.84 -9.24 -31.90
N GLU A 646 38.63 -9.82 -31.96
CA GLU A 646 37.40 -9.17 -31.52
C GLU A 646 37.23 -9.26 -30.00
N VAL A 647 37.68 -10.36 -29.39
CA VAL A 647 37.75 -10.51 -27.93
C VAL A 647 38.59 -9.41 -27.29
N GLU A 648 39.76 -9.10 -27.87
CA GLU A 648 40.63 -8.04 -27.34
C GLU A 648 39.95 -6.66 -27.43
N ARG A 649 39.28 -6.35 -28.56
CA ARG A 649 38.50 -5.11 -28.71
C ARG A 649 37.38 -5.02 -27.68
N LEU A 650 36.70 -6.12 -27.40
CA LEU A 650 35.62 -6.16 -26.41
C LEU A 650 36.13 -5.93 -24.98
N ARG A 651 37.32 -6.44 -24.64
CA ARG A 651 37.98 -6.19 -23.35
C ARG A 651 38.43 -4.74 -23.18
N VAL A 652 38.84 -4.07 -24.26
CA VAL A 652 39.12 -2.63 -24.24
C VAL A 652 37.83 -1.85 -24.02
N LEU A 653 36.77 -2.15 -24.77
CA LEU A 653 35.46 -1.52 -24.62
C LEU A 653 34.89 -1.69 -23.19
N MET A 654 35.05 -2.87 -22.60
CA MET A 654 34.64 -3.15 -21.22
C MET A 654 35.36 -2.23 -20.21
N ARG A 655 36.68 -1.99 -20.41
CA ARG A 655 37.47 -1.07 -19.58
C ARG A 655 37.07 0.39 -19.79
N GLU A 656 36.85 0.82 -21.03
CA GLU A 656 36.39 2.17 -21.35
C GLU A 656 35.04 2.50 -20.72
N LYS A 657 34.14 1.51 -20.67
CA LYS A 657 32.81 1.65 -20.06
C LYS A 657 32.80 1.43 -18.54
N GLN A 658 33.97 1.26 -17.92
CA GLN A 658 34.14 1.02 -16.48
C GLN A 658 33.34 -0.19 -15.96
N ALA A 659 33.02 -1.16 -16.82
CA ALA A 659 32.31 -2.37 -16.42
C ALA A 659 33.30 -3.31 -15.71
N THR A 660 33.12 -3.51 -14.41
CA THR A 660 33.98 -4.38 -13.61
C THR A 660 33.33 -5.76 -13.44
N LYS A 661 34.12 -6.82 -13.63
CA LYS A 661 33.67 -8.19 -13.35
C LYS A 661 33.33 -8.28 -11.86
N LEU A 662 32.06 -8.48 -11.52
CA LEU A 662 31.67 -8.79 -10.16
C LEU A 662 32.24 -10.18 -9.81
N PRO A 663 32.98 -10.31 -8.70
CA PRO A 663 33.48 -11.60 -8.27
C PRO A 663 32.29 -12.53 -7.96
N GLY A 664 32.40 -13.79 -8.35
CA GLY A 664 31.39 -14.79 -8.04
C GLY A 664 31.19 -14.88 -6.54
N CYS A 665 29.96 -14.79 -6.07
CA CYS A 665 29.64 -14.92 -4.65
C CYS A 665 28.71 -16.11 -4.41
N SER A 666 29.02 -16.90 -3.39
CA SER A 666 28.11 -17.88 -2.81
C SER A 666 27.86 -17.52 -1.36
N TRP A 667 26.73 -17.91 -0.81
CA TRP A 667 26.47 -17.70 0.61
C TRP A 667 25.78 -18.92 1.20
N ILE A 668 26.10 -19.19 2.46
CA ILE A 668 25.50 -20.26 3.23
C ILE A 668 24.98 -19.69 4.55
N GLU A 669 23.91 -20.27 5.06
CA GLU A 669 23.39 -19.95 6.38
C GLU A 669 23.94 -20.97 7.40
N ILE A 670 24.81 -20.52 8.31
CA ILE A 670 25.29 -21.32 9.45
C ILE A 670 24.79 -20.65 10.73
N GLN A 671 24.05 -21.39 11.56
CA GLN A 671 23.55 -20.91 12.86
C GLN A 671 22.83 -19.54 12.78
N ASN A 672 21.93 -19.38 11.79
CA ASN A 672 21.19 -18.15 11.51
C ASN A 672 22.06 -16.94 11.12
N GLN A 673 23.31 -17.16 10.72
CA GLN A 673 24.16 -16.14 10.11
C GLN A 673 24.43 -16.49 8.64
N ILE A 674 24.17 -15.53 7.76
CA ILE A 674 24.50 -15.63 6.34
C ILE A 674 26.00 -15.34 6.19
N GLN A 675 26.78 -16.36 5.88
CA GLN A 675 28.18 -16.22 5.51
C GLN A 675 28.30 -16.15 3.99
N SER A 676 28.87 -15.05 3.48
CA SER A 676 29.24 -14.91 2.08
C SER A 676 30.68 -15.36 1.83
N PHE A 677 30.88 -16.02 0.69
CA PHE A 677 32.16 -16.38 0.09
C PHE A 677 32.26 -15.65 -1.24
N ILE A 678 33.31 -14.87 -1.41
CA ILE A 678 33.54 -14.07 -2.61
C ILE A 678 34.79 -14.64 -3.30
N SER A 679 34.70 -14.87 -4.61
CA SER A 679 35.83 -15.27 -5.45
C SER A 679 36.95 -14.25 -5.33
N ASP A 680 38.17 -14.72 -5.06
CA ASP A 680 39.39 -13.91 -4.91
C ASP A 680 39.42 -12.93 -3.71
N ASP A 681 38.63 -13.17 -2.65
CA ASP A 681 38.68 -12.35 -1.43
C ASP A 681 40.00 -12.56 -0.64
N PRO A 682 40.87 -11.53 -0.52
CA PRO A 682 42.09 -11.61 0.26
C PRO A 682 41.83 -11.53 1.78
N SER A 683 40.63 -11.12 2.20
CA SER A 683 40.31 -10.74 3.59
C SER A 683 39.88 -11.90 4.50
N LYS A 684 39.77 -13.12 3.97
CA LYS A 684 39.55 -14.34 4.77
C LYS A 684 40.68 -15.34 4.60
N SER A 685 41.79 -15.09 5.30
CA SER A 685 42.80 -16.11 5.64
C SER A 685 42.30 -17.11 6.71
N ARG A 686 41.05 -17.59 6.60
CA ARG A 686 40.49 -18.60 7.52
C ARG A 686 40.04 -19.84 6.75
N ALA A 687 41.00 -20.68 6.43
CA ALA A 687 41.17 -21.98 7.07
C ALA A 687 42.21 -22.79 6.27
N GLU A 688 43.36 -23.09 6.88
CA GLU A 688 44.38 -24.03 6.37
C GLU A 688 43.79 -25.41 6.01
N ASN A 689 42.54 -25.69 6.41
CA ASN A 689 41.84 -26.95 6.21
C ASN A 689 40.92 -26.99 4.96
N ILE A 690 40.64 -25.89 4.26
CA ILE A 690 39.73 -25.93 3.08
C ILE A 690 40.32 -26.78 1.93
N PRO A 691 41.61 -26.62 1.55
CA PRO A 691 42.21 -27.49 0.53
C PRO A 691 42.22 -28.96 0.93
N PHE A 692 42.44 -29.24 2.22
CA PHE A 692 42.40 -30.60 2.78
C PHE A 692 40.99 -31.21 2.73
N ILE A 693 39.96 -30.47 3.13
CA ILE A 693 38.56 -30.90 3.09
C ILE A 693 38.08 -31.07 1.63
N LEU A 694 38.44 -30.16 0.73
CA LEU A 694 38.13 -30.28 -0.69
C LEU A 694 38.82 -31.49 -1.32
N ASN A 695 40.09 -31.75 -1.00
CA ASN A 695 40.78 -32.95 -1.46
C ASN A 695 40.14 -34.23 -0.88
N SER A 696 39.79 -34.25 0.40
CA SER A 696 39.10 -35.39 1.03
C SER A 696 37.71 -35.64 0.43
N LEU A 697 36.94 -34.59 0.15
CA LEU A 697 35.66 -34.70 -0.57
C LEU A 697 35.85 -35.17 -2.02
N THR A 698 36.90 -34.71 -2.70
CA THR A 698 37.23 -35.11 -4.07
C THR A 698 37.67 -36.57 -4.14
N GLU A 699 38.43 -37.05 -3.14
CA GLU A 699 38.76 -38.47 -2.99
C GLU A 699 37.50 -39.31 -2.71
N HIS A 700 36.61 -38.85 -1.83
CA HIS A 700 35.34 -39.52 -1.57
C HIS A 700 34.43 -39.60 -2.81
N ILE A 701 34.40 -38.54 -3.64
CA ILE A 701 33.65 -38.52 -4.89
C ILE A 701 34.30 -39.45 -5.93
N ARG A 702 35.64 -39.52 -6.00
CA ARG A 702 36.35 -40.47 -6.87
C ARG A 702 36.08 -41.92 -6.46
N ASP A 703 36.16 -42.24 -5.17
CA ASP A 703 35.94 -43.60 -4.68
C ASP A 703 34.51 -44.08 -4.96
N LYS A 704 33.50 -43.20 -4.82
CA LYS A 704 32.12 -43.51 -5.20
C LYS A 704 31.91 -43.64 -6.71
N CYS A 705 32.52 -42.77 -7.52
CA CYS A 705 32.42 -42.89 -8.98
C CYS A 705 33.13 -44.14 -9.53
N ILE A 706 34.20 -44.61 -8.87
CA ILE A 706 34.90 -45.85 -9.24
C ILE A 706 34.11 -47.09 -8.77
N SER A 707 33.42 -47.04 -7.64
CA SER A 707 32.54 -48.13 -7.21
C SER A 707 31.32 -48.30 -8.13
N ASP A 708 30.75 -47.18 -8.61
CA ASP A 708 29.59 -47.21 -9.53
C ASP A 708 30.00 -47.61 -10.96
N MET A 709 31.20 -47.24 -11.44
CA MET A 709 31.68 -47.68 -12.77
C MET A 709 32.02 -49.17 -12.85
N ASN A 710 32.42 -49.81 -11.73
CA ASN A 710 32.73 -51.23 -11.70
C ASN A 710 31.49 -52.15 -11.64
N GLN A 711 30.28 -51.59 -11.44
CA GLN A 711 29.02 -52.35 -11.48
C GLN A 711 28.27 -52.25 -12.82
N SER A 712 28.76 -51.48 -13.81
CA SER A 712 28.02 -51.19 -15.04
C SER A 712 28.83 -51.51 -16.32
N LEU A 713 29.36 -52.73 -16.43
CA LEU A 713 30.11 -53.18 -17.62
C LEU A 713 29.34 -54.14 -18.54
N GLU A 714 28.01 -54.13 -18.52
CA GLU A 714 27.21 -54.83 -19.53
C GLU A 714 26.08 -53.95 -20.11
N PHE A 715 26.21 -53.73 -21.43
CA PHE A 715 25.20 -53.33 -22.43
C PHE A 715 24.82 -51.84 -22.68
N TYR A 716 25.19 -51.42 -23.91
CA TYR A 716 24.58 -50.48 -24.88
C TYR A 716 24.53 -48.95 -24.63
N ASP A 717 25.36 -48.28 -25.44
CA ASP A 717 25.13 -47.03 -26.21
C ASP A 717 24.50 -45.81 -25.51
N TRP A 718 25.34 -44.99 -24.89
CA TRP A 718 24.99 -43.76 -24.16
C TRP A 718 25.34 -42.50 -24.98
N ARG A 719 24.55 -42.17 -26.00
CA ARG A 719 24.60 -40.85 -26.67
C ARG A 719 23.28 -40.09 -26.76
N TYR A 720 22.19 -40.60 -26.20
CA TYR A 720 20.90 -39.93 -26.18
C TYR A 720 20.14 -40.25 -24.90
N GLN A 721 20.52 -39.64 -23.77
CA GLN A 721 19.65 -39.35 -22.61
C GLN A 721 20.48 -38.74 -21.49
N ASN A 722 20.44 -37.41 -21.38
CA ASN A 722 20.95 -36.73 -20.19
C ASN A 722 19.93 -35.67 -19.74
N THR A 723 18.78 -36.14 -19.27
CA THR A 723 17.81 -35.38 -18.48
C THR A 723 17.01 -36.36 -17.62
N LYS A 724 17.60 -36.84 -16.52
CA LYS A 724 16.88 -37.32 -15.31
C LYS A 724 17.88 -37.79 -14.24
N CYS A 725 18.18 -36.89 -13.31
CA CYS A 725 18.45 -37.26 -11.92
C CYS A 725 17.68 -36.25 -11.05
N PRO A 726 16.67 -36.68 -10.26
CA PRO A 726 15.92 -35.82 -9.37
C PRO A 726 16.68 -35.71 -8.03
N ASN A 727 16.66 -34.52 -7.42
CA ASN A 727 17.34 -34.15 -6.17
C ASN A 727 18.80 -33.70 -6.32
N ILE A 728 19.01 -32.56 -6.99
CA ILE A 728 19.83 -31.40 -6.56
C ILE A 728 19.56 -30.33 -7.62
N GLN A 729 18.51 -29.52 -7.42
CA GLN A 729 18.40 -28.21 -8.05
C GLN A 729 18.72 -27.19 -6.96
N MET A 730 20.01 -26.92 -6.80
CA MET A 730 20.45 -25.71 -6.11
C MET A 730 20.08 -24.51 -6.97
N SER A 731 19.49 -23.51 -6.33
CA SER A 731 19.28 -22.16 -6.85
C SER A 731 20.64 -21.50 -7.13
N CYS A 732 21.22 -21.80 -8.29
CA CYS A 732 22.38 -21.14 -8.84
C CYS A 732 22.06 -20.69 -10.27
N VAL A 733 21.38 -19.55 -10.41
CA VAL A 733 21.25 -18.87 -11.72
C VAL A 733 22.46 -17.95 -12.00
N ASN A 734 23.46 -17.86 -11.13
CA ASN A 734 24.66 -17.03 -11.38
C ASN A 734 26.01 -17.66 -11.01
N ALA A 735 26.13 -19.00 -11.02
CA ALA A 735 27.40 -19.66 -10.71
C ALA A 735 27.60 -20.98 -11.46
N MET A 736 27.57 -20.95 -12.79
CA MET A 736 28.22 -21.99 -13.61
C MET A 736 29.14 -21.32 -14.63
N SER A 737 30.28 -20.85 -14.12
CA SER A 737 31.49 -20.63 -14.90
C SER A 737 32.70 -20.94 -14.01
N LEU A 738 33.03 -22.22 -13.95
CA LEU A 738 34.39 -22.68 -13.70
C LEU A 738 34.72 -23.66 -14.83
#